data_AF-A0A8S2Q432-F1
#
_entry.id   AF-A0A8S2Q432-F1
#
_cell.length_a   1.000
_cell.length_b   1.000
_cell.length_c   1.000
_cell.angle_alpha   90.00
_cell.angle_beta   90.00
_cell.angle_gamma   90.00
#
_symmetry.space_group_name_H-M   'P 1'
#
loop_
_entity.id
_entity.type
_entity.pdbx_description
1 polymer ?
#
loop_
_entity_poly.entity_id
_entity_poly.type
_entity_poly.pdbx_seq_one_letter_code
_entity_poly.pdbx_strand_id
1 'polypeptide(L)'
;MSLSSASTTDTWECRERRICRVCDNTKLTNVLNLNDQPLANAFLPTLTQQTTYPLMLMLCPICYHLQLSHTVNPDILYKHYLYFSGTNRTIKLYFNYLANKIDTEYTFVDENIKKRVLEIACNDGTQLDPFLKLGWDTTGVDPAKNIVGLNSARGHHLICDYWSTTCAKAHFTNQTFNVIIAENVFAHVDDCHDFLQACKLVMNNNSLLYIQTSQCNMIQNNEFDTIYHEHVSFFCVRSMKTLAERHGLYLNDVEKTWIHGGSFLFVLSLQNKPATVTLAIEAEKADGLYDLITYEKYADKCYQVIKDIKTTLNQLKNEDYKCIGYGAAAKGNTLLNFAQVHLDYILDDAPAKWNLYTPGMNIIIKQPKLLNEEAAQKLCIVPLAWNFFDEIKGNVEKLINDSNKEMNNGTAKQKIIFLRYFPCIEMIDGFHLKDNKKLSMAENSYPTHLFDSCNIINPSRFNDNRGEVTRLNSTEQGFKQILIVNNKQHVLRGMHYAPYPKIIHCVSGRIFDIIIDLRIDSSTYKQCTGLWLNASDPNQSCLSIGAHFAHGYYCPTSSTVVYGIDKEYDSNADQEIRISPFDLSLNIPWPIDISNRDNIIISTNDARSANFIQVQHQISRTQQQQRETPSSSSSIYLIYGGKGFIGSQIVSYLIDQGFILKDKNNISPINNENYVCLSTVRVDDNIDITNELKLVNPTHIINCMGRTHSTAASGQLTIDSLQSNETLNINIRDNLYCSIKLALLSQSSCIHYTYIGTAGMFNYDPDKNQVDGNGEWSGFDEEQLPNFFGNNYCIVKGYTDRLLNDINASSKQHDSHILNIRITMPITDDLSNRNLIMKLAGYKTINSVANSFSVLPTLLPILLDMTKKKLTGTYNLCNPGIINHDEILMLYKEIIDSTIQWNTITTTQQQLRQEPTNSMTALKSNNRLSTKKLQLLYPQIPHVKQAVIQVLQKIAIKKQNKISLN
;
A
#
# COMPACT_ATOMS: atom_id res chain seq x y z
N MET A 1 -29.59 40.97 26.52
CA MET A 1 -30.92 41.50 26.15
C MET A 1 -31.72 40.37 25.57
N SER A 2 -32.85 40.05 26.19
CA SER A 2 -33.76 38.97 25.80
C SER A 2 -34.40 39.25 24.44
N LEU A 3 -34.39 38.27 23.53
CA LEU A 3 -35.26 38.29 22.36
C LEU A 3 -36.29 37.17 22.48
N SER A 4 -37.53 37.62 22.58
CA SER A 4 -38.79 36.88 22.64
C SER A 4 -39.22 36.36 21.27
N SER A 5 -39.84 35.18 21.29
CA SER A 5 -40.93 34.68 20.43
C SER A 5 -40.94 35.01 18.92
N ALA A 6 -40.88 33.95 18.13
CA ALA A 6 -41.12 33.91 16.70
C ALA A 6 -42.44 34.56 16.25
N SER A 7 -42.37 35.43 15.24
CA SER A 7 -43.27 35.46 14.08
C SER A 7 -42.87 36.56 13.09
N THR A 8 -41.94 36.28 12.17
CA THR A 8 -41.95 36.78 10.80
C THR A 8 -41.20 35.77 9.94
N THR A 9 -41.82 35.31 8.85
CA THR A 9 -41.08 34.72 7.73
C THR A 9 -40.26 35.84 7.11
N ASP A 10 -39.11 36.15 7.71
CA ASP A 10 -38.09 37.00 7.11
C ASP A 10 -37.58 36.23 5.89
N THR A 11 -38.18 36.49 4.73
CA THR A 11 -37.74 35.98 3.42
C THR A 11 -36.52 36.77 2.98
N TRP A 12 -35.45 36.67 3.76
CA TRP A 12 -34.15 37.16 3.33
C TRP A 12 -33.63 36.23 2.23
N GLU A 13 -33.16 36.78 1.12
CA GLU A 13 -32.58 35.98 0.03
C GLU A 13 -31.07 35.82 0.18
N CYS A 14 -30.38 36.88 0.60
CA CYS A 14 -28.94 36.89 0.80
C CYS A 14 -28.56 37.84 1.96
N ARG A 15 -27.51 37.51 2.71
CA ARG A 15 -27.01 38.30 3.84
C ARG A 15 -25.50 38.43 3.81
N GLU A 16 -25.01 39.63 4.11
CA GLU A 16 -23.59 39.90 4.28
C GLU A 16 -23.06 39.28 5.59
N ARG A 17 -21.85 38.72 5.54
CA ARG A 17 -21.13 38.05 6.62
C ARG A 17 -19.79 38.72 6.87
N ARG A 18 -19.79 39.65 7.83
CA ARG A 18 -18.59 40.43 8.25
C ARG A 18 -17.78 39.80 9.38
N ILE A 19 -18.31 38.75 9.99
CA ILE A 19 -17.72 38.09 11.17
C ILE A 19 -17.23 36.70 10.76
N CYS A 20 -16.06 36.31 11.25
CA CYS A 20 -15.53 34.97 11.03
C CYS A 20 -16.48 33.90 11.58
N ARG A 21 -16.92 32.96 10.73
CA ARG A 21 -17.83 31.87 11.12
C ARG A 21 -17.24 30.94 12.19
N VAL A 22 -15.92 30.88 12.32
CA VAL A 22 -15.21 29.94 13.20
C VAL A 22 -14.83 30.55 14.55
N CYS A 23 -14.25 31.75 14.53
CA CYS A 23 -13.63 32.34 15.73
C CYS A 23 -14.21 33.71 16.12
N ASP A 24 -15.30 34.13 15.48
CA ASP A 24 -16.00 35.40 15.73
C ASP A 24 -15.17 36.68 15.55
N ASN A 25 -13.99 36.57 14.92
CA ASN A 25 -13.17 37.74 14.62
C ASN A 25 -13.88 38.64 13.60
N THR A 26 -13.90 39.95 13.88
CA THR A 26 -14.63 40.95 13.08
C THR A 26 -13.79 41.57 11.96
N LYS A 27 -12.48 41.26 11.93
CA LYS A 27 -11.55 41.76 10.91
C LYS A 27 -11.25 40.69 9.89
N LEU A 28 -11.95 40.71 8.75
CA LEU A 28 -11.70 39.82 7.63
C LEU A 28 -10.95 40.56 6.51
N THR A 29 -10.08 39.84 5.80
CA THR A 29 -9.33 40.36 4.65
C THR A 29 -9.94 39.82 3.37
N ASN A 30 -10.19 40.68 2.38
CA ASN A 30 -10.64 40.23 1.06
C ASN A 30 -9.49 39.51 0.35
N VAL A 31 -9.74 38.31 -0.16
CA VAL A 31 -8.78 37.52 -0.93
C VAL A 31 -9.08 37.60 -2.42
N LEU A 32 -10.30 37.25 -2.83
CA LEU A 32 -10.67 37.13 -4.24
C LEU A 32 -12.12 37.56 -4.44
N ASN A 33 -12.36 38.44 -5.41
CA ASN A 33 -13.70 38.88 -5.80
C ASN A 33 -14.07 38.26 -7.16
N LEU A 34 -15.05 37.35 -7.17
CA LEU A 34 -15.54 36.67 -8.37
C LEU A 34 -16.75 37.39 -9.00
N ASN A 35 -17.02 38.62 -8.54
CA ASN A 35 -18.16 39.47 -8.89
C ASN A 35 -19.51 38.88 -8.47
N ASP A 36 -20.61 39.48 -8.93
CA ASP A 36 -21.94 38.93 -8.73
C ASP A 36 -22.16 37.75 -9.67
N GLN A 37 -22.56 36.61 -9.10
CA GLN A 37 -22.77 35.37 -9.85
C GLN A 37 -24.14 34.76 -9.57
N PRO A 38 -24.75 34.09 -10.55
CA PRO A 38 -25.98 33.32 -10.31
C PRO A 38 -25.68 32.10 -9.44
N LEU A 39 -26.73 31.46 -8.92
CA LEU A 39 -26.58 30.21 -8.18
C LEU A 39 -26.08 29.09 -9.11
N ALA A 40 -24.96 28.47 -8.74
CA ALA A 40 -24.21 27.57 -9.61
C ALA A 40 -24.99 26.33 -10.08
N ASN A 41 -26.03 25.90 -9.34
CA ASN A 41 -26.88 24.76 -9.69
C ASN A 41 -28.29 25.16 -10.20
N ALA A 42 -28.56 26.46 -10.41
CA ALA A 42 -29.87 26.94 -10.90
C ALA A 42 -29.96 26.88 -12.44
N PHE A 43 -30.02 25.69 -13.01
CA PHE A 43 -30.19 25.50 -14.46
C PHE A 43 -31.55 26.01 -14.96
N LEU A 44 -31.59 26.54 -16.18
CA LEU A 44 -32.77 27.17 -16.76
C LEU A 44 -33.42 26.31 -17.85
N PRO A 45 -34.75 26.12 -17.85
CA PRO A 45 -35.46 25.45 -18.95
C PRO A 45 -35.61 26.34 -20.18
N THR A 46 -35.58 27.66 -20.01
CA THR A 46 -35.70 28.67 -21.07
C THR A 46 -34.82 29.87 -20.75
N LEU A 47 -34.38 30.63 -21.75
CA LEU A 47 -33.52 31.79 -21.56
C LEU A 47 -34.28 32.91 -20.83
N THR A 48 -34.01 33.07 -19.54
CA THR A 48 -34.59 34.10 -18.67
C THR A 48 -33.51 34.78 -17.84
N GLN A 49 -33.80 35.99 -17.35
CA GLN A 49 -32.88 36.70 -16.45
C GLN A 49 -32.84 36.01 -15.08
N GLN A 50 -31.63 35.80 -14.55
CA GLN A 50 -31.42 35.21 -13.23
C GLN A 50 -30.97 36.25 -12.22
N THR A 51 -31.38 36.04 -10.97
CA THR A 51 -30.82 36.76 -9.83
C THR A 51 -29.36 36.37 -9.64
N THR A 52 -28.51 37.36 -9.45
CA THR A 52 -27.09 37.20 -9.12
C THR A 52 -26.84 37.67 -7.70
N TYR A 53 -25.86 37.05 -7.04
CA TYR A 53 -25.48 37.34 -5.66
C TYR A 53 -23.97 37.58 -5.57
N PRO A 54 -23.50 38.47 -4.68
CA PRO A 54 -22.07 38.72 -4.51
C PRO A 54 -21.30 37.45 -4.16
N LEU A 55 -20.20 37.20 -4.87
CA LEU A 55 -19.33 36.05 -4.65
C LEU A 55 -17.89 36.54 -4.39
N MET A 56 -17.56 36.69 -3.11
CA MET A 56 -16.25 37.17 -2.68
C MET A 56 -15.73 36.35 -1.50
N LEU A 57 -14.47 35.93 -1.62
CA LEU A 57 -13.76 35.11 -0.66
C LEU A 57 -13.01 35.99 0.35
N MET A 58 -13.23 35.72 1.63
CA MET A 58 -12.68 36.44 2.77
C MET A 58 -11.82 35.52 3.63
N LEU A 59 -10.71 36.03 4.16
CA LEU A 59 -9.79 35.34 5.06
C LEU A 59 -9.85 35.93 6.48
N CYS A 60 -9.97 35.06 7.47
CA CYS A 60 -9.74 35.45 8.86
C CYS A 60 -8.22 35.41 9.19
N PRO A 61 -7.60 36.53 9.59
CA PRO A 61 -6.16 36.58 9.89
C PRO A 61 -5.78 35.88 11.20
N ILE A 62 -6.76 35.43 12.00
CA ILE A 62 -6.53 34.77 13.29
C ILE A 62 -6.52 33.25 13.14
N CYS A 63 -7.64 32.67 12.68
CA CYS A 63 -7.77 31.22 12.54
C CYS A 63 -7.48 30.72 11.13
N TYR A 64 -7.19 31.60 10.18
CA TYR A 64 -6.97 31.28 8.76
C TYR A 64 -8.15 30.58 8.09
N HIS A 65 -9.35 30.74 8.66
CA HIS A 65 -10.59 30.29 8.02
C HIS A 65 -10.88 31.15 6.80
N LEU A 66 -11.12 30.49 5.68
CA LEU A 66 -11.62 31.12 4.47
C LEU A 66 -13.14 30.97 4.41
N GLN A 67 -13.83 32.01 3.96
CA GLN A 67 -15.28 32.04 3.97
C GLN A 67 -15.84 33.01 2.94
N LEU A 68 -17.10 32.81 2.51
CA LEU A 68 -17.76 33.79 1.67
C LEU A 68 -18.19 35.03 2.46
N SER A 69 -18.10 36.19 1.82
CA SER A 69 -18.61 37.47 2.31
C SER A 69 -20.13 37.53 2.43
N HIS A 70 -20.85 36.63 1.75
CA HIS A 70 -22.30 36.56 1.75
C HIS A 70 -22.77 35.12 1.90
N THR A 71 -23.96 34.94 2.47
CA THR A 71 -24.69 33.68 2.51
C THR A 71 -25.99 33.86 1.74
N VAL A 72 -26.34 32.90 0.89
CA VAL A 72 -27.68 32.82 0.27
C VAL A 72 -28.57 31.96 1.15
N ASN A 73 -29.86 32.28 1.21
CA ASN A 73 -30.81 31.53 2.02
C ASN A 73 -30.79 30.03 1.68
N PRO A 74 -30.50 29.14 2.66
CA PRO A 74 -30.44 27.69 2.45
C PRO A 74 -31.70 27.11 1.79
N ASP A 75 -32.88 27.68 2.04
CA ASP A 75 -34.13 27.23 1.45
C ASP A 75 -34.19 27.41 -0.07
N ILE A 76 -33.50 28.42 -0.61
CA ILE A 76 -33.39 28.64 -2.05
C ILE A 76 -32.45 27.60 -2.68
N LEU A 77 -31.46 27.11 -1.92
CA LEU A 77 -30.43 26.19 -2.38
C LEU A 77 -30.83 24.72 -2.27
N TYR A 78 -31.41 24.30 -1.13
CA TYR A 78 -31.43 22.88 -0.74
C TYR A 78 -32.83 22.24 -0.65
N LYS A 79 -33.92 23.01 -0.56
CA LYS A 79 -35.28 22.43 -0.46
C LYS A 79 -35.68 21.60 -1.69
N HIS A 80 -35.14 21.96 -2.86
CA HIS A 80 -35.29 21.23 -4.11
C HIS A 80 -33.92 21.02 -4.74
N TYR A 81 -33.30 19.88 -4.44
CA TYR A 81 -31.91 19.60 -4.81
C TYR A 81 -31.81 18.53 -5.90
N LEU A 82 -31.01 18.77 -6.94
CA LEU A 82 -30.94 17.92 -8.14
C LEU A 82 -29.78 16.91 -8.13
N TYR A 83 -28.89 16.99 -7.15
CA TYR A 83 -27.70 16.13 -7.08
C TYR A 83 -27.96 14.85 -6.28
N PHE A 84 -27.60 13.70 -6.86
CA PHE A 84 -27.71 12.37 -6.26
C PHE A 84 -26.32 11.73 -6.11
N SER A 85 -25.91 11.47 -4.86
CA SER A 85 -24.58 10.94 -4.53
C SER A 85 -24.34 9.52 -5.07
N GLY A 86 -25.39 8.70 -5.20
CA GLY A 86 -25.29 7.31 -5.64
C GLY A 86 -25.15 7.07 -7.15
N THR A 87 -24.81 8.09 -7.95
CA THR A 87 -24.71 7.94 -9.41
C THR A 87 -23.29 7.65 -9.89
N ASN A 88 -22.26 8.12 -9.18
CA ASN A 88 -20.87 8.02 -9.59
C ASN A 88 -20.16 6.79 -8.98
N ARG A 89 -19.44 6.02 -9.81
CA ARG A 89 -18.69 4.82 -9.38
C ARG A 89 -17.58 5.15 -8.38
N THR A 90 -16.82 6.22 -8.62
CA THR A 90 -15.71 6.67 -7.77
C THR A 90 -16.20 7.03 -6.36
N ILE A 91 -17.35 7.71 -6.27
CA ILE A 91 -17.98 8.05 -4.99
C ILE A 91 -18.43 6.79 -4.24
N LYS A 92 -19.07 5.82 -4.93
CA LYS A 92 -19.45 4.53 -4.31
C LYS A 92 -18.26 3.76 -3.77
N LEU A 93 -17.15 3.72 -4.50
CA LEU A 93 -15.92 3.06 -4.03
C LEU A 93 -15.40 3.73 -2.76
N TYR A 94 -15.40 5.07 -2.72
CA TYR A 94 -15.02 5.82 -1.54
C TYR A 94 -15.94 5.54 -0.34
N PHE A 95 -17.26 5.53 -0.53
CA PHE A 95 -18.22 5.26 0.53
C PHE A 95 -18.05 3.86 1.14
N ASN A 96 -17.74 2.84 0.32
CA ASN A 96 -17.40 1.50 0.81
C ASN A 96 -16.08 1.50 1.58
N TYR A 97 -15.05 2.18 1.07
CA TYR A 97 -13.77 2.31 1.77
C TYR A 97 -13.95 2.94 3.14
N LEU A 98 -14.63 4.10 3.21
CA LEU A 98 -14.83 4.85 4.45
C LEU A 98 -15.61 4.02 5.49
N ALA A 99 -16.67 3.34 5.08
CA ALA A 99 -17.45 2.49 5.99
C ALA A 99 -16.65 1.32 6.55
N ASN A 100 -15.87 0.62 5.72
CA ASN A 100 -15.02 -0.49 6.18
C ASN A 100 -13.89 -0.01 7.11
N LYS A 101 -13.27 1.14 6.78
CA LYS A 101 -12.27 1.78 7.64
C LYS A 101 -12.87 2.08 9.01
N ILE A 102 -14.01 2.79 9.05
CA ILE A 102 -14.69 3.14 10.28
C ILE A 102 -15.09 1.90 11.09
N ASP A 103 -15.63 0.86 10.45
CA ASP A 103 -16.03 -0.36 11.17
C ASP A 103 -14.83 -1.11 11.78
N THR A 104 -13.70 -1.14 11.07
CA THR A 104 -12.45 -1.74 11.54
C THR A 104 -11.81 -0.96 12.68
N GLU A 105 -11.82 0.37 12.60
CA GLU A 105 -11.18 1.26 13.58
C GLU A 105 -12.05 1.47 14.84
N TYR A 106 -13.37 1.29 14.73
CA TYR A 106 -14.30 1.44 15.85
C TYR A 106 -14.30 0.20 16.75
N THR A 107 -13.42 0.21 17.76
CA THR A 107 -13.17 -0.92 18.66
C THR A 107 -14.09 -1.00 19.89
N PHE A 108 -14.90 0.03 20.14
CA PHE A 108 -15.81 0.06 21.30
C PHE A 108 -17.08 -0.76 21.03
N VAL A 109 -17.02 -2.07 21.27
CA VAL A 109 -18.14 -2.99 21.03
C VAL A 109 -18.74 -3.45 22.36
N ASP A 110 -20.07 -3.30 22.50
CA ASP A 110 -20.87 -4.06 23.46
C ASP A 110 -21.59 -5.14 22.65
N GLU A 111 -21.31 -6.41 22.93
CA GLU A 111 -21.88 -7.55 22.20
C GLU A 111 -23.42 -7.60 22.23
N ASN A 112 -24.05 -6.88 23.17
CA ASN A 112 -25.50 -6.82 23.31
C ASN A 112 -26.15 -5.60 22.63
N ILE A 113 -25.37 -4.68 22.05
CA ILE A 113 -25.88 -3.43 21.47
C ILE A 113 -25.39 -3.26 20.04
N LYS A 114 -26.33 -3.23 19.09
CA LYS A 114 -26.04 -2.98 17.68
C LYS A 114 -25.43 -1.59 17.48
N LYS A 115 -24.36 -1.50 16.67
CA LYS A 115 -23.68 -0.22 16.36
C LYS A 115 -24.63 0.71 15.59
N ARG A 116 -24.62 2.00 15.90
CA ARG A 116 -25.49 3.04 15.30
C ARG A 116 -24.66 4.11 14.60
N VAL A 117 -25.01 4.41 13.35
CA VAL A 117 -24.43 5.50 12.57
C VAL A 117 -25.50 6.52 12.18
N LEU A 118 -25.14 7.80 12.30
CA LEU A 118 -25.92 8.93 11.80
C LEU A 118 -25.15 9.61 10.66
N GLU A 119 -25.77 9.76 9.49
CA GLU A 119 -25.27 10.61 8.42
C GLU A 119 -26.07 11.91 8.34
N ILE A 120 -25.37 13.05 8.44
CA ILE A 120 -25.93 14.39 8.32
C ILE A 120 -25.82 14.86 6.87
N ALA A 121 -26.92 15.38 6.33
CA ALA A 121 -27.15 15.61 4.90
C ALA A 121 -26.88 14.37 4.06
N CYS A 122 -27.57 13.29 4.41
CA CYS A 122 -27.35 11.96 3.84
C CYS A 122 -27.75 11.82 2.37
N ASN A 123 -28.32 12.85 1.74
CA ASN A 123 -28.80 12.83 0.38
C ASN A 123 -29.72 11.61 0.13
N ASP A 124 -29.37 10.74 -0.82
CA ASP A 124 -30.11 9.54 -1.18
C ASP A 124 -29.81 8.31 -0.28
N GLY A 125 -29.02 8.49 0.79
CA GLY A 125 -28.62 7.47 1.75
C GLY A 125 -27.54 6.52 1.24
N THR A 126 -26.92 6.76 0.09
CA THR A 126 -25.97 5.80 -0.51
C THR A 126 -24.71 5.57 0.34
N GLN A 127 -24.28 6.51 1.16
CA GLN A 127 -23.18 6.31 2.11
C GLN A 127 -23.59 5.43 3.31
N LEU A 128 -24.88 5.33 3.64
CA LEU A 128 -25.39 4.42 4.67
C LEU A 128 -25.49 2.96 4.18
N ASP A 129 -25.61 2.71 2.87
CA ASP A 129 -25.73 1.36 2.30
C ASP A 129 -24.62 0.39 2.78
N PRO A 130 -23.31 0.76 2.78
CA PRO A 130 -22.26 -0.13 3.26
C PRO A 130 -22.32 -0.40 4.77
N PHE A 131 -22.72 0.59 5.58
CA PHE A 131 -22.89 0.41 7.03
C PHE A 131 -24.04 -0.55 7.34
N LEU A 132 -25.15 -0.44 6.61
CA LEU A 132 -26.28 -1.37 6.75
C LEU A 132 -25.85 -2.81 6.44
N LYS A 133 -25.01 -3.02 5.41
CA LYS A 133 -24.44 -4.34 5.07
C LYS A 133 -23.49 -4.88 6.15
N LEU A 134 -22.76 -4.00 6.82
CA LEU A 134 -21.91 -4.34 7.97
C LEU A 134 -22.72 -4.59 9.25
N GLY A 135 -24.05 -4.51 9.18
CA GLY A 135 -24.95 -4.79 10.30
C GLY A 135 -25.13 -3.61 11.26
N TRP A 136 -24.86 -2.37 10.83
CA TRP A 136 -25.13 -1.18 11.64
C TRP A 136 -26.60 -0.73 11.50
N ASP A 137 -27.12 -0.13 12.55
CA ASP A 137 -28.35 0.69 12.46
C ASP A 137 -28.00 2.05 11.85
N THR A 138 -28.72 2.40 10.79
CA THR A 138 -28.39 3.52 9.93
C THR A 138 -29.49 4.59 9.98
N THR A 139 -29.10 5.82 10.32
CA THR A 139 -29.98 6.98 10.36
C THR A 139 -29.43 8.08 9.47
N GLY A 140 -30.29 8.78 8.73
CA GLY A 140 -29.93 9.89 7.87
C GLY A 140 -30.83 11.10 8.12
N VAL A 141 -30.26 12.31 8.05
CA VAL A 141 -31.01 13.59 8.11
C VAL A 141 -30.70 14.40 6.87
N ASP A 142 -31.69 14.83 6.10
CA ASP A 142 -31.47 15.66 4.91
C ASP A 142 -32.68 16.59 4.63
N PRO A 143 -32.49 17.88 4.32
CA PRO A 143 -33.60 18.82 4.10
C PRO A 143 -34.31 18.65 2.74
N ALA A 144 -33.72 17.94 1.78
CA ALA A 144 -34.23 17.82 0.42
C ALA A 144 -35.41 16.84 0.33
N LYS A 145 -36.64 17.38 0.44
CA LYS A 145 -37.89 16.61 0.39
C LYS A 145 -37.99 15.67 -0.81
N ASN A 146 -37.50 16.11 -1.96
CA ASN A 146 -37.55 15.34 -3.20
C ASN A 146 -36.60 14.13 -3.20
N ILE A 147 -35.57 14.11 -2.35
CA ILE A 147 -34.60 13.02 -2.25
C ILE A 147 -35.01 12.05 -1.12
N VAL A 148 -35.34 12.58 0.05
CA VAL A 148 -35.76 11.76 1.22
C VAL A 148 -37.04 10.98 0.93
N GLY A 149 -37.98 11.58 0.19
CA GLY A 149 -39.26 10.93 -0.17
C GLY A 149 -39.14 9.74 -1.13
N LEU A 150 -38.03 9.58 -1.85
CA LEU A 150 -37.82 8.48 -2.81
C LEU A 150 -37.21 7.22 -2.17
N ASN A 151 -36.57 7.33 -1.00
CA ASN A 151 -35.66 6.31 -0.48
C ASN A 151 -36.12 5.62 0.81
N SER A 152 -37.40 5.75 1.19
CA SER A 152 -37.98 5.07 2.37
C SER A 152 -37.89 3.54 2.30
N ALA A 153 -37.60 2.96 1.13
CA ALA A 153 -37.53 1.52 0.88
C ALA A 153 -36.14 0.89 1.10
N ARG A 154 -35.08 1.64 1.43
CA ARG A 154 -33.69 1.13 1.54
C ARG A 154 -33.31 0.59 2.93
N GLY A 155 -34.23 0.63 3.90
CA GLY A 155 -33.99 0.11 5.26
C GLY A 155 -33.27 1.08 6.21
N HIS A 156 -33.07 2.34 5.80
CA HIS A 156 -32.52 3.42 6.64
C HIS A 156 -33.64 4.18 7.36
N HIS A 157 -33.34 4.72 8.55
CA HIS A 157 -34.22 5.70 9.19
C HIS A 157 -33.89 7.12 8.68
N LEU A 158 -34.72 7.66 7.78
CA LEU A 158 -34.48 8.97 7.16
C LEU A 158 -35.41 10.06 7.72
N ILE A 159 -34.84 11.22 8.02
CA ILE A 159 -35.53 12.39 8.57
C ILE A 159 -35.37 13.57 7.60
N CYS A 160 -36.49 14.19 7.24
CA CYS A 160 -36.49 15.33 6.33
C CYS A 160 -36.42 16.66 7.10
N ASP A 161 -35.23 17.08 7.53
CA ASP A 161 -35.00 18.33 8.27
C ASP A 161 -33.58 18.87 8.06
N TYR A 162 -33.34 20.13 8.42
CA TYR A 162 -31.99 20.67 8.54
C TYR A 162 -31.37 20.24 9.87
N TRP A 163 -30.10 19.84 9.83
CA TRP A 163 -29.37 19.52 11.06
C TRP A 163 -29.12 20.77 11.90
N SER A 164 -29.60 20.74 13.14
CA SER A 164 -29.53 21.83 14.12
C SER A 164 -29.75 21.28 15.52
N THR A 165 -29.49 22.07 16.56
CA THR A 165 -29.80 21.63 17.94
C THR A 165 -31.30 21.41 18.14
N THR A 166 -32.14 22.12 17.38
CA THR A 166 -33.60 21.94 17.34
C THR A 166 -33.95 20.56 16.76
N CYS A 167 -33.41 20.22 15.58
CA CYS A 167 -33.61 18.90 14.95
C CYS A 167 -33.10 17.78 15.87
N ALA A 168 -31.90 17.93 16.43
CA ALA A 168 -31.30 16.93 17.32
C ALA A 168 -32.18 16.65 18.55
N LYS A 169 -32.73 17.71 19.19
CA LYS A 169 -33.65 17.56 20.33
C LYS A 169 -35.00 16.98 19.91
N ALA A 170 -35.54 17.37 18.76
CA ALA A 170 -36.82 16.88 18.28
C ALA A 170 -36.81 15.37 17.99
N HIS A 171 -35.72 14.86 17.40
CA HIS A 171 -35.66 13.50 16.86
C HIS A 171 -34.80 12.52 17.66
N PHE A 172 -33.83 12.99 18.45
CA PHE A 172 -32.81 12.14 19.08
C PHE A 172 -32.66 12.38 20.59
N THR A 173 -33.71 12.86 21.25
CA THR A 173 -33.70 13.01 22.72
C THR A 173 -33.37 11.68 23.39
N ASN A 174 -32.32 11.67 24.23
CA ASN A 174 -31.78 10.49 24.92
C ASN A 174 -31.19 9.39 24.02
N GLN A 175 -30.92 9.68 22.74
CA GLN A 175 -30.26 8.76 21.82
C GLN A 175 -28.84 9.24 21.50
N THR A 176 -27.89 8.30 21.45
CA THR A 176 -26.51 8.57 21.04
C THR A 176 -26.06 7.66 19.91
N PHE A 177 -25.17 8.15 19.05
CA PHE A 177 -24.63 7.40 17.92
C PHE A 177 -23.16 7.03 18.17
N ASN A 178 -22.76 5.85 17.72
CA ASN A 178 -21.36 5.42 17.78
C ASN A 178 -20.51 6.24 16.81
N VAL A 179 -21.07 6.48 15.62
CA VAL A 179 -20.43 7.26 14.56
C VAL A 179 -21.42 8.27 14.02
N ILE A 180 -20.94 9.50 13.83
CA ILE A 180 -21.65 10.56 13.13
C ILE A 180 -20.80 10.95 11.92
N ILE A 181 -21.40 11.06 10.75
CA ILE A 181 -20.70 11.39 9.50
C ILE A 181 -21.37 12.61 8.87
N ALA A 182 -20.56 13.55 8.38
CA ALA A 182 -21.00 14.71 7.62
C ALA A 182 -20.14 14.83 6.35
N GLU A 183 -20.60 14.23 5.26
CA GLU A 183 -19.87 14.15 3.99
C GLU A 183 -20.14 15.38 3.12
N ASN A 184 -19.13 16.23 2.93
CA ASN A 184 -19.16 17.40 2.06
C ASN A 184 -20.34 18.38 2.32
N VAL A 185 -20.91 18.37 3.53
CA VAL A 185 -21.99 19.29 3.94
C VAL A 185 -21.48 20.40 4.85
N PHE A 186 -20.46 20.15 5.67
CA PHE A 186 -20.08 21.09 6.72
C PHE A 186 -19.58 22.43 6.17
N ALA A 187 -18.99 22.43 4.98
CA ALA A 187 -18.62 23.62 4.22
C ALA A 187 -19.82 24.46 3.74
N HIS A 188 -21.02 23.87 3.70
CA HIS A 188 -22.29 24.50 3.30
C HIS A 188 -23.06 25.15 4.45
N VAL A 189 -22.63 24.89 5.69
CA VAL A 189 -23.37 25.30 6.88
C VAL A 189 -22.90 26.67 7.35
N ASP A 190 -23.83 27.62 7.37
CA ASP A 190 -23.56 29.00 7.78
C ASP A 190 -23.38 29.14 9.31
N ASP A 191 -24.20 28.43 10.09
CA ASP A 191 -24.07 28.32 11.55
C ASP A 191 -23.36 27.01 11.93
N CYS A 192 -22.04 26.98 11.71
CA CYS A 192 -21.22 25.83 12.08
C CYS A 192 -21.13 25.62 13.60
N HIS A 193 -21.52 26.61 14.40
CA HIS A 193 -21.57 26.50 15.86
C HIS A 193 -22.75 25.65 16.32
N ASP A 194 -23.97 25.96 15.86
CA ASP A 194 -25.14 25.15 16.18
C ASP A 194 -25.00 23.72 15.64
N PHE A 195 -24.39 23.54 14.46
CA PHE A 195 -24.13 22.23 13.88
C PHE A 195 -23.29 21.32 14.79
N LEU A 196 -22.13 21.79 15.26
CA LEU A 196 -21.28 20.99 16.16
C LEU A 196 -21.92 20.79 17.52
N GLN A 197 -22.65 21.80 18.02
CA GLN A 197 -23.38 21.68 19.26
C GLN A 197 -24.50 20.62 19.16
N ALA A 198 -25.15 20.50 18.00
CA ALA A 198 -26.12 19.46 17.71
C ALA A 198 -25.47 18.07 17.65
N CYS A 199 -24.32 17.93 16.99
CA CYS A 199 -23.54 16.68 17.00
C CYS A 199 -23.22 16.25 18.43
N LYS A 200 -22.72 17.18 19.25
CA LYS A 200 -22.38 16.92 20.65
C LYS A 200 -23.56 16.41 21.49
N LEU A 201 -24.79 16.85 21.22
CA LEU A 201 -26.00 16.40 21.94
C LEU A 201 -26.30 14.91 21.72
N VAL A 202 -25.86 14.34 20.60
CA VAL A 202 -26.09 12.94 20.24
C VAL A 202 -24.83 12.08 20.32
N MET A 203 -23.79 12.59 21.00
CA MET A 203 -22.52 11.88 21.26
C MET A 203 -22.46 11.35 22.70
N ASN A 204 -21.72 10.26 22.88
CA ASN A 204 -21.21 9.78 24.16
C ASN A 204 -19.67 9.74 24.12
N ASN A 205 -19.03 9.33 25.22
CA ASN A 205 -17.56 9.33 25.35
C ASN A 205 -16.81 8.48 24.31
N ASN A 206 -17.49 7.52 23.69
CA ASN A 206 -16.92 6.62 22.68
C ASN A 206 -17.32 7.03 21.25
N SER A 207 -18.18 8.04 21.09
CA SER A 207 -18.62 8.51 19.78
C SER A 207 -17.49 9.15 18.98
N LEU A 208 -17.46 8.88 17.68
CA LEU A 208 -16.57 9.53 16.72
C LEU A 208 -17.40 10.34 15.72
N LEU A 209 -16.98 11.57 15.48
CA LEU A 209 -17.57 12.47 14.48
C LEU A 209 -16.58 12.63 13.32
N TYR A 210 -16.98 12.19 12.14
CA TYR A 210 -16.24 12.35 10.89
C TYR A 210 -16.84 13.48 10.09
N ILE A 211 -16.04 14.51 9.80
CA ILE A 211 -16.45 15.63 8.95
C ILE A 211 -15.54 15.65 7.73
N GLN A 212 -16.12 15.42 6.56
CA GLN A 212 -15.41 15.62 5.30
C GLN A 212 -15.74 16.97 4.70
N THR A 213 -14.71 17.75 4.37
CA THR A 213 -14.84 18.94 3.52
C THR A 213 -13.98 18.76 2.30
N SER A 214 -14.47 19.17 1.13
CA SER A 214 -13.65 19.23 -0.09
C SER A 214 -12.55 20.31 0.03
N GLN A 215 -11.69 20.41 -0.98
CA GLN A 215 -10.85 21.59 -1.23
C GLN A 215 -9.60 21.71 -0.36
N CYS A 216 -9.03 20.60 0.11
CA CYS A 216 -7.82 20.61 0.94
C CYS A 216 -6.56 21.12 0.20
N ASN A 217 -6.62 21.23 -1.13
CA ASN A 217 -5.56 21.75 -1.99
C ASN A 217 -5.97 23.01 -2.77
N MET A 218 -7.11 23.64 -2.44
CA MET A 218 -7.68 24.72 -3.26
C MET A 218 -6.71 25.87 -3.49
N ILE A 219 -6.00 26.30 -2.44
CA ILE A 219 -5.04 27.40 -2.52
C ILE A 219 -3.80 27.00 -3.32
N GLN A 220 -3.28 25.81 -3.06
CA GLN A 220 -2.11 25.24 -3.74
C GLN A 220 -2.34 25.07 -5.25
N ASN A 221 -3.54 24.65 -5.63
CA ASN A 221 -3.90 24.31 -7.01
C ASN A 221 -4.70 25.40 -7.71
N ASN A 222 -4.83 26.59 -7.12
CA ASN A 222 -5.57 27.71 -7.70
C ASN A 222 -7.06 27.41 -7.96
N GLU A 223 -7.68 26.43 -7.28
CA GLU A 223 -8.99 25.85 -7.61
C GLU A 223 -10.17 26.78 -7.27
N PHE A 224 -10.14 28.05 -7.70
CA PHE A 224 -11.16 29.05 -7.37
C PHE A 224 -12.56 28.70 -7.88
N ASP A 225 -12.68 27.76 -8.83
CA ASP A 225 -13.97 27.36 -9.37
C ASP A 225 -14.83 26.64 -8.31
N THR A 226 -14.22 26.13 -7.23
CA THR A 226 -14.92 25.55 -6.09
C THR A 226 -15.57 26.60 -5.20
N ILE A 227 -15.31 27.89 -5.43
CA ILE A 227 -15.92 29.00 -4.71
C ILE A 227 -17.29 29.32 -5.35
N TYR A 228 -18.38 28.86 -4.75
CA TYR A 228 -19.76 29.19 -5.16
C TYR A 228 -20.68 29.23 -3.95
N HIS A 229 -21.89 29.80 -4.09
CA HIS A 229 -22.74 30.19 -2.95
C HIS A 229 -23.15 29.08 -1.99
N GLU A 230 -23.06 27.81 -2.39
CA GLU A 230 -23.25 26.68 -1.47
C GLU A 230 -22.05 26.55 -0.52
N HIS A 231 -20.81 26.65 -1.02
CA HIS A 231 -19.58 26.60 -0.21
C HIS A 231 -19.34 27.91 0.53
N VAL A 232 -20.02 28.09 1.66
CA VAL A 232 -19.89 29.28 2.52
C VAL A 232 -18.60 29.28 3.36
N SER A 233 -17.98 28.12 3.57
CA SER A 233 -16.81 27.91 4.42
C SER A 233 -15.77 26.99 3.77
N PHE A 234 -14.48 27.31 3.96
CA PHE A 234 -13.33 26.56 3.46
C PHE A 234 -12.35 26.35 4.62
N PHE A 235 -12.37 25.14 5.19
CA PHE A 235 -11.66 24.84 6.43
C PHE A 235 -10.20 24.46 6.19
N CYS A 236 -9.31 24.94 7.06
CA CYS A 236 -7.97 24.39 7.27
C CYS A 236 -7.94 23.64 8.62
N VAL A 237 -6.86 22.90 8.89
CA VAL A 237 -6.70 22.17 10.15
C VAL A 237 -6.77 23.11 11.35
N ARG A 238 -6.16 24.30 11.26
CA ARG A 238 -6.22 25.30 12.33
C ARG A 238 -7.63 25.82 12.58
N SER A 239 -8.39 26.13 11.53
CA SER A 239 -9.76 26.64 11.70
C SER A 239 -10.68 25.56 12.27
N MET A 240 -10.56 24.32 11.80
CA MET A 240 -11.32 23.18 12.34
C MET A 240 -10.97 22.91 13.80
N LYS A 241 -9.68 22.88 14.16
CA LYS A 241 -9.24 22.71 15.56
C LYS A 241 -9.80 23.81 16.46
N THR A 242 -9.71 25.06 16.01
CA THR A 242 -10.23 26.23 16.74
C THR A 242 -11.74 26.09 16.98
N LEU A 243 -12.49 25.68 15.96
CA LEU A 243 -13.94 25.49 16.08
C LEU A 243 -14.28 24.34 17.03
N ALA A 244 -13.61 23.19 16.90
CA ALA A 244 -13.82 22.01 17.75
C ALA A 244 -13.62 22.34 19.24
N GLU A 245 -12.51 23.01 19.57
CA GLU A 245 -12.16 23.37 20.95
C GLU A 245 -13.18 24.32 21.58
N ARG A 246 -13.74 25.27 20.80
CA ARG A 246 -14.80 26.18 21.26
C ARG A 246 -16.08 25.45 21.66
N HIS A 247 -16.32 24.26 21.13
CA HIS A 247 -17.47 23.42 21.45
C HIS A 247 -17.14 22.28 22.43
N GLY A 248 -15.94 22.28 23.01
CA GLY A 248 -15.47 21.23 23.92
C GLY A 248 -15.37 19.86 23.24
N LEU A 249 -15.01 19.85 21.95
CA LEU A 249 -14.61 18.68 21.19
C LEU A 249 -13.10 18.74 20.94
N TYR A 250 -12.48 17.58 20.75
CA TYR A 250 -11.09 17.48 20.35
C TYR A 250 -11.02 17.04 18.89
N LEU A 251 -10.28 17.79 18.07
CA LEU A 251 -9.81 17.30 16.79
C LEU A 251 -8.69 16.31 17.08
N ASN A 252 -8.92 15.03 16.78
CA ASN A 252 -8.03 13.93 17.13
C ASN A 252 -7.24 13.41 15.95
N ASP A 253 -7.79 13.53 14.74
CA ASP A 253 -7.09 13.12 13.54
C ASP A 253 -7.51 13.95 12.33
N VAL A 254 -6.62 14.00 11.34
CA VAL A 254 -6.87 14.64 10.04
C VAL A 254 -6.22 13.81 8.94
N GLU A 255 -7.02 13.38 7.98
CA GLU A 255 -6.56 12.70 6.78
C GLU A 255 -6.86 13.54 5.52
N LYS A 256 -5.99 13.49 4.52
CA LYS A 256 -6.29 14.01 3.17
C LYS A 256 -6.71 12.86 2.27
N THR A 257 -7.93 12.90 1.74
CA THR A 257 -8.48 11.86 0.87
C THR A 257 -8.56 12.33 -0.59
N TRP A 258 -8.52 11.40 -1.54
CA TRP A 258 -8.43 11.70 -2.98
C TRP A 258 -9.76 12.15 -3.63
N ILE A 259 -10.87 12.11 -2.88
CA ILE A 259 -12.19 12.44 -3.43
C ILE A 259 -12.35 13.96 -3.62
N HIS A 260 -13.19 14.36 -4.58
CA HIS A 260 -13.50 15.76 -4.90
C HIS A 260 -12.28 16.64 -5.26
N GLY A 261 -11.20 16.06 -5.80
CA GLY A 261 -9.97 16.80 -6.12
C GLY A 261 -9.03 16.96 -4.93
N GLY A 262 -9.33 16.31 -3.80
CA GLY A 262 -8.62 16.45 -2.54
C GLY A 262 -9.58 16.96 -1.47
N SER A 263 -9.80 16.15 -0.44
CA SER A 263 -10.68 16.48 0.69
C SER A 263 -9.93 16.34 2.00
N PHE A 264 -10.34 17.08 3.02
CA PHE A 264 -10.00 16.79 4.41
C PHE A 264 -11.05 15.83 4.99
N LEU A 265 -10.60 14.84 5.76
CA LEU A 265 -11.42 14.05 6.66
C LEU A 265 -10.97 14.35 8.10
N PHE A 266 -11.78 15.12 8.82
CA PHE A 266 -11.53 15.49 10.21
C PHE A 266 -12.22 14.51 11.16
N VAL A 267 -11.48 14.02 12.16
CA VAL A 267 -12.01 13.10 13.18
C VAL A 267 -12.07 13.81 14.53
N LEU A 268 -13.28 14.03 15.04
CA LEU A 268 -13.56 14.71 16.29
C LEU A 268 -14.14 13.74 17.33
N SER A 269 -13.83 13.95 18.61
CA SER A 269 -14.51 13.26 19.70
C SER A 269 -14.56 14.10 20.99
N LEU A 270 -15.23 13.58 22.03
CA LEU A 270 -15.23 14.17 23.37
C LEU A 270 -13.91 13.94 24.13
N GLN A 271 -13.06 13.03 23.66
CA GLN A 271 -11.81 12.65 24.31
C GLN A 271 -10.60 13.11 23.49
N ASN A 272 -9.54 13.55 24.17
CA ASN A 272 -8.34 14.06 23.53
C ASN A 272 -7.37 12.93 23.13
N LYS A 273 -6.91 12.92 21.87
CA LYS A 273 -5.87 12.03 21.31
C LYS A 273 -4.91 12.84 20.38
N PRO A 274 -4.07 13.74 20.92
CA PRO A 274 -3.57 14.91 20.19
C PRO A 274 -2.37 14.72 19.24
N ALA A 275 -1.82 13.51 19.08
CA ALA A 275 -0.49 13.33 18.47
C ALA A 275 -0.43 13.65 16.96
N THR A 276 -1.44 13.28 16.16
CA THR A 276 -1.41 13.41 14.69
C THR A 276 -1.76 14.81 14.19
N VAL A 277 -2.66 15.52 14.88
CA VAL A 277 -3.12 16.86 14.49
C VAL A 277 -2.02 17.91 14.57
N THR A 278 -1.09 17.77 15.50
CA THR A 278 0.06 18.69 15.62
C THR A 278 0.94 18.63 14.36
N LEU A 279 1.15 17.43 13.79
CA LEU A 279 1.89 17.26 12.55
C LEU A 279 1.17 17.89 11.36
N ALA A 280 -0.15 17.74 11.28
CA ALA A 280 -0.96 18.34 10.22
C ALA A 280 -0.91 19.87 10.25
N ILE A 281 -0.91 20.49 11.43
CA ILE A 281 -0.76 21.95 11.59
C ILE A 281 0.62 22.42 11.16
N GLU A 282 1.69 21.72 11.55
CA GLU A 282 3.04 22.10 11.10
C GLU A 282 3.20 21.92 9.58
N ALA A 283 2.54 20.94 8.97
CA ALA A 283 2.50 20.79 7.52
C ALA A 283 1.79 21.97 6.82
N GLU A 284 0.61 22.40 7.30
CA GLU A 284 -0.07 23.60 6.76
C GLU A 284 0.76 24.88 6.93
N LYS A 285 1.50 24.97 8.04
CA LYS A 285 2.42 26.08 8.28
C LYS A 285 3.59 26.07 7.30
N ALA A 286 4.16 24.90 7.03
CA ALA A 286 5.23 24.72 6.05
C ALA A 286 4.76 25.05 4.62
N ASP A 287 3.49 24.77 4.30
CA ASP A 287 2.83 25.19 3.05
C ASP A 287 2.62 26.71 2.93
N GLY A 288 2.84 27.47 4.00
CA GLY A 288 2.54 28.89 4.04
C GLY A 288 1.06 29.22 4.13
N LEU A 289 0.18 28.26 4.46
CA LEU A 289 -1.26 28.52 4.63
C LEU A 289 -1.57 29.43 5.81
N TYR A 290 -0.59 29.65 6.69
CA TYR A 290 -0.66 30.60 7.80
C TYR A 290 0.12 31.89 7.54
N ASP A 291 0.28 32.26 6.28
CA ASP A 291 0.83 33.55 5.84
C ASP A 291 -0.19 34.26 4.95
N LEU A 292 -0.43 35.56 5.22
CA LEU A 292 -1.37 36.38 4.45
C LEU A 292 -0.92 36.53 2.99
N ILE A 293 0.40 36.60 2.74
CA ILE A 293 0.93 36.81 1.39
C ILE A 293 0.63 35.64 0.45
N THR A 294 0.39 34.44 1.00
CA THR A 294 0.00 33.26 0.23
C THR A 294 -1.34 33.48 -0.47
N TYR A 295 -2.28 34.16 0.19
CA TYR A 295 -3.61 34.40 -0.35
C TYR A 295 -3.64 35.54 -1.37
N GLU A 296 -2.76 36.54 -1.20
CA GLU A 296 -2.52 37.57 -2.24
C GLU A 296 -2.00 36.92 -3.53
N LYS A 297 -0.97 36.07 -3.42
CA LYS A 297 -0.43 35.32 -4.57
C LYS A 297 -1.43 34.36 -5.19
N TYR A 298 -2.28 33.74 -4.38
CA TYR A 298 -3.37 32.89 -4.87
C TYR A 298 -4.35 33.70 -5.72
N ALA A 299 -4.77 34.88 -5.27
CA ALA A 299 -5.65 35.76 -6.04
C ALA A 299 -5.05 36.14 -7.40
N ASP A 300 -3.77 36.54 -7.42
CA ASP A 300 -3.05 36.85 -8.66
C ASP A 300 -3.05 35.68 -9.65
N LYS A 301 -2.78 34.46 -9.16
CA LYS A 301 -2.83 33.25 -9.99
C LYS A 301 -4.22 32.95 -10.52
N CYS A 302 -5.27 33.17 -9.73
CA CYS A 302 -6.66 33.00 -10.18
C CYS A 302 -6.99 33.94 -11.34
N TYR A 303 -6.63 35.23 -11.24
CA TYR A 303 -6.81 36.18 -12.34
C TYR A 303 -5.98 35.79 -13.58
N GLN A 304 -4.79 35.24 -13.39
CA GLN A 304 -3.95 34.76 -14.47
C GLN A 304 -4.60 33.56 -15.21
N VAL A 305 -5.16 32.59 -14.49
CA VAL A 305 -5.91 31.46 -15.10
C VAL A 305 -7.08 31.97 -15.95
N ILE A 306 -7.82 32.99 -15.48
CA ILE A 306 -8.91 33.62 -16.24
C ILE A 306 -8.41 34.29 -17.53
N LYS A 307 -7.25 34.95 -17.48
CA LYS A 307 -6.64 35.55 -18.66
C LYS A 307 -6.21 34.48 -19.67
N ASP A 308 -5.60 33.40 -19.20
CA ASP A 308 -5.04 32.35 -20.03
C ASP A 308 -6.14 31.50 -20.69
N ILE A 309 -7.24 31.20 -20.00
CA ILE A 309 -8.35 30.44 -20.59
C ILE A 309 -9.02 31.22 -21.71
N LYS A 310 -9.26 32.54 -21.51
CA LYS A 310 -9.83 33.43 -22.54
C LYS A 310 -8.95 33.46 -23.78
N THR A 311 -7.64 33.69 -23.56
CA THR A 311 -6.66 33.81 -24.63
C THR A 311 -6.60 32.53 -25.45
N THR A 312 -6.51 31.38 -24.76
CA THR A 312 -6.38 30.07 -25.41
C THR A 312 -7.64 29.68 -26.18
N LEU A 313 -8.84 29.90 -25.62
CA LEU A 313 -10.09 29.60 -26.32
C LEU A 313 -10.30 30.50 -27.54
N ASN A 314 -9.94 31.78 -27.47
CA ASN A 314 -10.00 32.69 -28.62
C ASN A 314 -9.04 32.25 -29.72
N GLN A 315 -7.82 31.82 -29.37
CA GLN A 315 -6.87 31.27 -30.33
C GLN A 315 -7.44 30.02 -31.02
N LEU A 316 -7.95 29.06 -30.25
CA LEU A 316 -8.50 27.82 -30.81
C LEU A 316 -9.70 28.08 -31.71
N LYS A 317 -10.59 29.02 -31.36
CA LYS A 317 -11.67 29.46 -32.24
C LYS A 317 -11.16 30.02 -33.57
N ASN A 318 -10.06 30.79 -33.55
CA ASN A 318 -9.41 31.29 -34.78
C ASN A 318 -8.75 30.18 -35.62
N GLU A 319 -8.49 29.01 -35.03
CA GLU A 319 -7.97 27.81 -35.69
C GLU A 319 -9.10 26.82 -36.13
N ASP A 320 -10.33 27.32 -36.17
CA ASP A 320 -11.58 26.61 -36.51
C ASP A 320 -11.97 25.48 -35.53
N TYR A 321 -11.50 25.53 -34.28
CA TYR A 321 -12.00 24.64 -33.24
C TYR A 321 -13.35 25.12 -32.71
N LYS A 322 -14.27 24.18 -32.57
CA LYS A 322 -15.48 24.36 -31.78
C LYS A 322 -15.15 24.09 -30.30
N CYS A 323 -15.47 25.03 -29.42
CA CYS A 323 -15.08 24.98 -28.02
C CYS A 323 -16.31 24.60 -27.17
N ILE A 324 -16.32 23.37 -26.66
CA ILE A 324 -17.42 22.79 -25.90
C ILE A 324 -16.97 22.49 -24.46
N GLY A 325 -17.92 22.39 -23.54
CA GLY A 325 -17.65 21.93 -22.18
C GLY A 325 -18.04 20.46 -21.99
N TYR A 326 -17.45 19.79 -20.99
CA TYR A 326 -17.89 18.47 -20.54
C TYR A 326 -18.06 18.45 -19.01
N GLY A 327 -19.25 18.07 -18.56
CA GLY A 327 -19.72 18.08 -17.18
C GLY A 327 -20.29 19.43 -16.77
N ALA A 328 -21.61 19.61 -16.80
CA ALA A 328 -22.29 20.81 -16.32
C ALA A 328 -22.31 20.84 -14.78
N ALA A 329 -21.14 20.95 -14.15
CA ALA A 329 -20.96 21.00 -12.70
C ALA A 329 -21.07 22.43 -12.17
N ALA A 330 -21.50 22.58 -10.90
CA ALA A 330 -21.57 23.86 -10.20
C ALA A 330 -20.28 24.68 -10.35
N LYS A 331 -19.14 24.05 -10.06
CA LYS A 331 -17.82 24.69 -10.18
C LYS A 331 -17.49 25.15 -11.61
N GLY A 332 -17.88 24.38 -12.62
CA GLY A 332 -17.72 24.78 -14.02
C GLY A 332 -18.49 26.05 -14.34
N ASN A 333 -19.68 26.23 -13.77
CA ASN A 333 -20.45 27.46 -13.92
C ASN A 333 -19.77 28.66 -13.26
N THR A 334 -19.13 28.49 -12.09
CA THR A 334 -18.30 29.52 -11.47
C THR A 334 -17.18 29.99 -12.39
N LEU A 335 -16.43 29.04 -12.96
CA LEU A 335 -15.34 29.35 -13.90
C LEU A 335 -15.87 30.15 -15.09
N LEU A 336 -16.93 29.66 -15.75
CA LEU A 336 -17.43 30.26 -16.99
C LEU A 336 -18.00 31.66 -16.76
N ASN A 337 -18.70 31.88 -15.65
CA ASN A 337 -19.21 33.19 -15.27
C ASN A 337 -18.07 34.14 -14.86
N PHE A 338 -17.09 33.69 -14.07
CA PHE A 338 -15.97 34.56 -13.71
C PHE A 338 -15.11 34.91 -14.92
N ALA A 339 -14.90 33.93 -15.79
CA ALA A 339 -14.18 34.10 -17.04
C ALA A 339 -15.02 34.80 -18.11
N GLN A 340 -16.34 34.97 -17.96
CA GLN A 340 -17.19 35.52 -19.03
C GLN A 340 -16.93 34.81 -20.39
N VAL A 341 -16.80 33.48 -20.36
CA VAL A 341 -16.49 32.65 -21.52
C VAL A 341 -17.74 31.92 -21.97
N HIS A 342 -18.12 32.11 -23.23
CA HIS A 342 -19.24 31.40 -23.85
C HIS A 342 -18.72 30.24 -24.72
N LEU A 343 -19.03 29.02 -24.29
CA LEU A 343 -18.78 27.78 -25.03
C LEU A 343 -19.96 27.48 -25.96
N ASP A 344 -19.72 26.73 -27.02
CA ASP A 344 -20.74 26.43 -28.04
C ASP A 344 -21.90 25.60 -27.46
N TYR A 345 -21.59 24.64 -26.59
CA TYR A 345 -22.52 23.88 -25.75
C TYR A 345 -21.74 23.13 -24.67
N ILE A 346 -22.46 22.52 -23.71
CA ILE A 346 -21.87 21.64 -22.69
C ILE A 346 -22.47 20.24 -22.80
N LEU A 347 -21.63 19.22 -22.73
CA LEU A 347 -22.06 17.83 -22.60
C LEU A 347 -22.18 17.45 -21.13
N ASP A 348 -23.20 16.70 -20.73
CA ASP A 348 -23.33 16.16 -19.38
C ASP A 348 -23.98 14.77 -19.44
N ASP A 349 -23.50 13.84 -18.63
CA ASP A 349 -24.02 12.46 -18.62
C ASP A 349 -25.40 12.35 -17.96
N ALA A 350 -25.82 13.34 -17.15
CA ALA A 350 -27.09 13.35 -16.43
C ALA A 350 -28.27 13.77 -17.34
N PRO A 351 -29.23 12.87 -17.63
CA PRO A 351 -30.35 13.18 -18.52
C PRO A 351 -31.25 14.32 -18.04
N ALA A 352 -31.34 14.50 -16.72
CA ALA A 352 -32.13 15.57 -16.10
C ALA A 352 -31.64 16.99 -16.47
N LYS A 353 -30.40 17.13 -16.95
CA LYS A 353 -29.84 18.42 -17.36
C LYS A 353 -29.94 18.70 -18.86
N TRP A 354 -30.28 17.71 -19.68
CA TRP A 354 -30.30 17.87 -21.13
C TRP A 354 -31.37 18.89 -21.55
N ASN A 355 -31.02 19.72 -22.54
CA ASN A 355 -31.82 20.85 -23.04
C ASN A 355 -32.09 21.96 -22.02
N LEU A 356 -31.42 21.96 -20.86
CA LEU A 356 -31.37 23.11 -19.97
C LEU A 356 -30.20 24.02 -20.34
N TYR A 357 -30.23 25.25 -19.84
CA TYR A 357 -29.15 26.23 -19.99
C TYR A 357 -28.40 26.41 -18.67
N THR A 358 -27.09 26.60 -18.75
CA THR A 358 -26.27 26.90 -17.57
C THR A 358 -26.60 28.26 -16.97
N PRO A 359 -26.50 28.40 -15.64
CA PRO A 359 -26.74 29.67 -14.99
C PRO A 359 -25.74 30.74 -15.43
N GLY A 360 -26.27 31.93 -15.75
CA GLY A 360 -25.51 33.13 -16.14
C GLY A 360 -25.04 33.13 -17.59
N MET A 361 -24.13 32.21 -17.94
CA MET A 361 -23.58 32.16 -19.29
C MET A 361 -24.58 31.62 -20.33
N ASN A 362 -25.72 31.05 -19.92
CA ASN A 362 -26.80 30.61 -20.80
C ASN A 362 -26.37 29.61 -21.88
N ILE A 363 -25.47 28.68 -21.54
CA ILE A 363 -24.94 27.70 -22.47
C ILE A 363 -25.83 26.46 -22.44
N ILE A 364 -26.29 26.00 -23.60
CA ILE A 364 -27.16 24.82 -23.69
C ILE A 364 -26.42 23.53 -23.32
N ILE A 365 -27.07 22.67 -22.55
CA ILE A 365 -26.57 21.36 -22.14
C ILE A 365 -27.15 20.28 -23.05
N LYS A 366 -26.30 19.40 -23.57
CA LYS A 366 -26.65 18.36 -24.54
C LYS A 366 -26.16 16.99 -24.07
N GLN A 367 -26.71 15.95 -24.70
CA GLN A 367 -26.31 14.56 -24.44
C GLN A 367 -24.94 14.23 -25.08
N PRO A 368 -24.09 13.40 -24.43
CA PRO A 368 -22.75 13.06 -24.92
C PRO A 368 -22.73 12.41 -26.32
N LYS A 369 -23.80 11.70 -26.69
CA LYS A 369 -23.93 11.04 -28.01
C LYS A 369 -23.81 11.99 -29.20
N LEU A 370 -24.04 13.29 -29.00
CA LEU A 370 -23.86 14.30 -30.05
C LEU A 370 -22.45 14.32 -30.64
N LEU A 371 -21.43 13.88 -29.87
CA LEU A 371 -20.06 13.77 -30.38
C LEU A 371 -19.95 12.88 -31.63
N ASN A 372 -20.82 11.87 -31.77
CA ASN A 372 -20.82 10.97 -32.92
C ASN A 372 -21.30 11.67 -34.20
N GLU A 373 -22.24 12.60 -34.06
CA GLU A 373 -22.82 13.36 -35.18
C GLU A 373 -21.87 14.45 -35.70
N GLU A 374 -20.85 14.85 -34.90
CA GLU A 374 -19.89 15.91 -35.22
C GLU A 374 -18.48 15.39 -35.58
N ALA A 375 -18.37 14.14 -36.04
CA ALA A 375 -17.10 13.42 -36.28
C ALA A 375 -16.10 14.15 -37.23
N ALA A 376 -16.57 15.07 -38.08
CA ALA A 376 -15.72 15.83 -39.00
C ALA A 376 -15.16 17.16 -38.43
N GLN A 377 -15.61 17.60 -37.25
CA GLN A 377 -15.26 18.90 -36.67
C GLN A 377 -14.01 18.84 -35.78
N LYS A 378 -13.19 19.91 -35.76
CA LYS A 378 -12.16 20.08 -34.73
C LYS A 378 -12.81 20.52 -33.42
N LEU A 379 -12.58 19.80 -32.32
CA LEU A 379 -13.19 20.09 -31.01
C LEU A 379 -12.14 20.46 -29.96
N CYS A 380 -12.43 21.48 -29.18
CA CYS A 380 -11.76 21.80 -27.92
C CYS A 380 -12.74 21.51 -26.78
N ILE A 381 -12.43 20.55 -25.90
CA ILE A 381 -13.27 20.13 -24.79
C ILE A 381 -12.71 20.72 -23.49
N VAL A 382 -13.47 21.60 -22.84
CA VAL A 382 -13.15 22.12 -21.50
C VAL A 382 -13.78 21.19 -20.46
N PRO A 383 -12.99 20.44 -19.65
CA PRO A 383 -13.52 19.54 -18.64
C PRO A 383 -13.97 20.34 -17.41
N LEU A 384 -15.19 20.87 -17.46
CA LEU A 384 -15.84 21.64 -16.39
C LEU A 384 -16.07 20.81 -15.11
N ALA A 385 -16.02 19.48 -15.23
CA ALA A 385 -15.90 18.54 -14.12
C ALA A 385 -14.49 17.91 -14.03
N TRP A 386 -13.45 18.76 -14.01
CA TRP A 386 -12.02 18.37 -14.06
C TRP A 386 -11.58 17.35 -13.01
N ASN A 387 -12.21 17.27 -11.85
CA ASN A 387 -11.90 16.26 -10.85
C ASN A 387 -12.25 14.82 -11.30
N PHE A 388 -12.96 14.68 -12.43
CA PHE A 388 -13.24 13.41 -13.12
C PHE A 388 -12.61 13.39 -14.53
N PHE A 389 -11.53 14.15 -14.75
CA PHE A 389 -10.92 14.32 -16.06
C PHE A 389 -10.60 13.00 -16.77
N ASP A 390 -10.02 12.02 -16.07
CA ASP A 390 -9.65 10.73 -16.66
C ASP A 390 -10.88 9.93 -17.11
N GLU A 391 -11.97 9.98 -16.34
CA GLU A 391 -13.25 9.34 -16.69
C GLU A 391 -13.91 10.04 -17.88
N ILE A 392 -13.92 11.38 -17.88
CA ILE A 392 -14.43 12.19 -18.99
C ILE A 392 -13.65 11.88 -20.27
N LYS A 393 -12.32 11.88 -20.20
CA LYS A 393 -11.44 11.60 -21.34
C LYS A 393 -11.71 10.19 -21.88
N GLY A 394 -11.79 9.18 -21.01
CA GLY A 394 -12.11 7.81 -21.40
C GLY A 394 -13.50 7.65 -22.04
N ASN A 395 -14.51 8.36 -21.54
CA ASN A 395 -15.86 8.35 -22.10
C ASN A 395 -15.89 9.00 -23.49
N VAL A 396 -15.23 10.14 -23.67
CA VAL A 396 -15.09 10.82 -24.97
C VAL A 396 -14.39 9.90 -25.97
N GLU A 397 -13.25 9.30 -25.60
CA GLU A 397 -12.51 8.36 -26.43
C GLU A 397 -13.37 7.17 -26.87
N LYS A 398 -14.17 6.62 -25.95
CA LYS A 398 -15.07 5.50 -26.25
C LYS A 398 -16.15 5.87 -27.26
N LEU A 399 -16.85 7.00 -27.05
CA LEU A 399 -17.92 7.46 -27.94
C LEU A 399 -17.42 7.63 -29.38
N ILE A 400 -16.24 8.22 -29.52
CA ILE A 400 -15.60 8.46 -30.82
C ILE A 400 -15.17 7.15 -31.49
N ASN A 401 -14.59 6.23 -30.72
CA ASN A 401 -14.16 4.94 -31.26
C ASN A 401 -15.35 4.08 -31.71
N ASP A 402 -16.48 4.16 -31.01
CA ASP A 402 -17.70 3.47 -31.40
C ASP A 402 -18.28 4.09 -32.69
N SER A 403 -18.26 5.42 -32.84
CA SER A 403 -18.65 6.11 -34.09
C SER A 403 -17.77 5.72 -35.29
N ASN A 404 -16.44 5.65 -35.09
CA ASN A 404 -15.49 5.27 -36.15
C ASN A 404 -15.62 3.81 -36.59
N LYS A 405 -16.14 2.91 -35.74
CA LYS A 405 -16.41 1.51 -36.11
C LYS A 405 -17.67 1.36 -36.97
N GLU A 406 -18.65 2.24 -36.78
CA GLU A 406 -19.88 2.25 -37.57
C GLU A 406 -19.66 2.89 -38.96
N MET A 407 -18.75 3.87 -39.07
CA MET A 407 -18.35 4.48 -40.33
C MET A 407 -17.21 3.70 -41.01
N ASN A 408 -17.57 2.67 -41.78
CA ASN A 408 -16.64 1.78 -42.50
C ASN A 408 -15.96 2.42 -43.74
N ASN A 409 -15.55 3.68 -43.68
CA ASN A 409 -14.89 4.40 -44.78
C ASN A 409 -13.83 5.35 -44.21
N GLY A 410 -12.66 5.41 -44.85
CA GLY A 410 -11.48 6.17 -44.41
C GLY A 410 -11.63 7.70 -44.33
N THR A 411 -12.52 8.21 -43.49
CA THR A 411 -12.67 9.62 -43.14
C THR A 411 -11.56 10.10 -42.20
N ALA A 412 -11.18 11.36 -42.36
CA ALA A 412 -10.16 12.02 -41.55
C ALA A 412 -10.46 11.88 -40.05
N LYS A 413 -9.45 11.51 -39.25
CA LYS A 413 -9.58 11.44 -37.78
C LYS A 413 -10.04 12.80 -37.25
N GLN A 414 -11.15 12.80 -36.50
CA GLN A 414 -11.60 13.97 -35.73
C GLN A 414 -10.41 14.55 -34.95
N LYS A 415 -10.23 15.87 -34.87
CA LYS A 415 -9.12 16.46 -34.09
C LYS A 415 -9.69 17.02 -32.80
N ILE A 416 -9.29 16.44 -31.66
CA ILE A 416 -9.78 16.85 -30.34
C ILE A 416 -8.63 17.35 -29.51
N ILE A 417 -8.88 18.43 -28.76
CA ILE A 417 -8.00 18.95 -27.71
C ILE A 417 -8.84 19.04 -26.44
N PHE A 418 -8.28 18.65 -25.30
CA PHE A 418 -8.82 18.99 -23.99
C PHE A 418 -8.11 20.22 -23.44
N LEU A 419 -8.85 21.19 -22.90
CA LEU A 419 -8.30 22.38 -22.27
C LEU A 419 -8.52 22.31 -20.75
N ARG A 420 -7.55 21.74 -20.03
CA ARG A 420 -7.56 21.69 -18.56
C ARG A 420 -7.15 23.04 -17.99
N TYR A 421 -7.69 23.42 -16.83
CA TYR A 421 -7.50 24.77 -16.27
C TYR A 421 -6.93 24.85 -14.85
N PHE A 422 -6.81 23.74 -14.13
CA PHE A 422 -6.14 23.72 -12.82
C PHE A 422 -5.10 22.63 -12.69
N PRO A 423 -4.01 22.89 -11.94
CA PRO A 423 -3.53 24.19 -11.44
C PRO A 423 -3.26 25.34 -12.43
N CYS A 424 -3.18 25.07 -13.73
CA CYS A 424 -2.94 26.05 -14.77
C CYS A 424 -3.57 25.59 -16.10
N ILE A 425 -3.57 26.51 -17.07
CA ILE A 425 -4.16 26.27 -18.39
C ILE A 425 -3.25 25.39 -19.25
N GLU A 426 -3.84 24.33 -19.79
CA GLU A 426 -3.10 23.28 -20.46
C GLU A 426 -3.94 22.64 -21.58
N MET A 427 -3.39 22.62 -22.80
CA MET A 427 -3.96 21.91 -23.94
C MET A 427 -3.39 20.48 -24.01
N ILE A 428 -4.28 19.49 -24.17
CA ILE A 428 -3.97 18.06 -24.21
C ILE A 428 -4.59 17.47 -25.49
N ASP A 429 -3.81 16.88 -26.39
CA ASP A 429 -4.35 16.28 -27.64
C ASP A 429 -5.16 15.00 -27.36
N GLY A 430 -6.27 14.83 -28.10
CA GLY A 430 -7.27 13.77 -27.91
C GLY A 430 -7.07 12.50 -28.75
N PHE A 431 -6.15 12.47 -29.73
CA PHE A 431 -5.90 11.29 -30.59
C PHE A 431 -4.46 10.76 -30.55
N HIS A 432 -3.64 11.28 -29.64
CA HIS A 432 -2.39 10.65 -29.25
C HIS A 432 -2.55 10.16 -27.81
N LEU A 433 -2.50 8.83 -27.64
CA LEU A 433 -2.03 8.23 -26.39
C LEU A 433 -0.55 8.58 -26.25
N LYS A 434 -0.28 9.83 -25.88
CA LYS A 434 0.97 10.44 -25.45
C LYS A 434 0.66 11.92 -25.23
N ASP A 435 1.15 12.46 -24.13
CA ASP A 435 1.09 13.88 -23.73
C ASP A 435 -0.02 14.26 -22.74
N ASN A 436 -0.12 13.54 -21.60
CA ASN A 436 -0.58 14.18 -20.37
C ASN A 436 0.51 15.17 -19.91
N LYS A 437 0.39 16.45 -20.29
CA LYS A 437 1.03 17.49 -19.49
C LYS A 437 0.47 17.32 -18.07
N LYS A 438 1.34 17.34 -17.07
CA LYS A 438 0.98 17.26 -15.65
C LYS A 438 1.37 18.59 -15.07
N LEU A 439 0.40 19.19 -14.40
CA LEU A 439 0.53 20.42 -13.65
C LEU A 439 1.59 20.25 -12.58
N SER A 440 2.40 21.30 -12.39
CA SER A 440 3.29 21.40 -11.24
C SER A 440 2.45 21.36 -9.96
N MET A 441 2.43 20.19 -9.32
CA MET A 441 1.80 19.95 -8.04
C MET A 441 2.55 20.74 -6.94
N ALA A 442 1.81 21.45 -6.08
CA ALA A 442 2.38 22.21 -4.97
C ALA A 442 3.14 21.30 -3.99
N GLU A 443 4.13 21.85 -3.29
CA GLU A 443 5.17 21.09 -2.60
C GLU A 443 4.64 20.04 -1.60
N ASN A 444 3.46 20.21 -1.00
CA ASN A 444 2.89 19.26 -0.02
C ASN A 444 1.70 18.42 -0.52
N SER A 445 1.52 18.30 -1.84
CA SER A 445 0.45 17.51 -2.46
C SER A 445 0.87 16.10 -2.91
N TYR A 446 2.13 15.71 -2.66
CA TYR A 446 2.63 14.40 -3.04
C TYR A 446 2.41 13.38 -1.92
N PRO A 447 2.04 12.13 -2.26
CA PRO A 447 1.82 11.09 -1.27
C PRO A 447 3.07 10.88 -0.42
N THR A 448 2.93 11.01 0.90
CA THR A 448 3.97 10.65 1.88
C THR A 448 4.11 9.13 2.06
N HIS A 449 3.25 8.35 1.41
CA HIS A 449 3.35 6.90 1.39
C HIS A 449 4.37 6.48 0.32
N LEU A 450 5.53 5.98 0.76
CA LEU A 450 6.52 5.36 -0.10
C LEU A 450 6.05 3.98 -0.57
N PHE A 451 6.54 3.52 -1.71
CA PHE A 451 6.36 2.13 -2.13
C PHE A 451 7.09 1.18 -1.17
N ASP A 452 6.66 -0.07 -1.12
CA ASP A 452 7.37 -1.09 -0.33
C ASP A 452 8.80 -1.19 -0.80
N SER A 453 9.71 -1.43 0.15
CA SER A 453 11.17 -1.40 -0.04
C SER A 453 11.80 -0.03 -0.34
N CYS A 454 11.02 1.07 -0.30
CA CYS A 454 11.55 2.44 -0.28
C CYS A 454 11.34 3.07 1.11
N ASN A 455 12.39 3.70 1.68
CA ASN A 455 12.34 4.26 3.04
C ASN A 455 13.13 5.56 3.15
N ILE A 456 12.62 6.52 3.91
CA ILE A 456 13.44 7.67 4.34
C ILE A 456 14.47 7.17 5.35
N ILE A 457 15.74 7.55 5.13
CA ILE A 457 16.83 7.26 6.07
C ILE A 457 17.14 8.56 6.82
N ASN A 458 17.19 8.49 8.14
CA ASN A 458 17.58 9.62 8.99
C ASN A 458 19.07 9.51 9.33
N PRO A 459 19.96 10.32 8.71
CA PRO A 459 21.37 10.33 9.06
C PRO A 459 21.55 10.86 10.49
N SER A 460 22.42 10.24 11.28
CA SER A 460 22.72 10.76 12.62
C SER A 460 23.57 12.02 12.50
N ARG A 461 23.07 13.17 12.97
CA ARG A 461 23.80 14.43 13.00
C ARG A 461 24.18 14.81 14.43
N PHE A 462 25.41 15.26 14.63
CA PHE A 462 25.85 15.81 15.91
C PHE A 462 26.85 16.94 15.67
N ASN A 463 26.83 17.94 16.55
CA ASN A 463 27.75 19.07 16.49
C ASN A 463 28.93 18.84 17.44
N ASP A 464 30.13 19.16 16.98
CA ASP A 464 31.32 19.28 17.81
C ASP A 464 32.05 20.60 17.53
N ASN A 465 33.21 20.81 18.14
CA ASN A 465 34.00 22.03 17.99
C ASN A 465 34.51 22.29 16.55
N ARG A 466 34.34 21.34 15.62
CA ARG A 466 34.67 21.48 14.19
C ARG A 466 33.46 21.88 13.34
N GLY A 467 32.24 21.81 13.86
CA GLY A 467 30.99 22.05 13.13
C GLY A 467 30.02 20.87 13.23
N GLU A 468 29.26 20.61 12.17
CA GLU A 468 28.29 19.51 12.09
C GLU A 468 28.94 18.25 11.49
N VAL A 469 28.75 17.12 12.14
CA VAL A 469 29.12 15.79 11.64
C VAL A 469 27.86 15.02 11.30
N THR A 470 27.73 14.61 10.04
CA THR A 470 26.65 13.73 9.57
C THR A 470 27.17 12.32 9.35
N ARG A 471 26.55 11.34 10.02
CA ARG A 471 26.84 9.91 9.87
C ARG A 471 25.68 9.21 9.18
N LEU A 472 25.96 8.67 8.00
CA LEU A 472 25.04 7.79 7.28
C LEU A 472 25.54 6.34 7.45
N ASN A 473 24.79 5.52 8.19
CA ASN A 473 25.11 4.11 8.32
C ASN A 473 24.53 3.37 7.10
N SER A 474 25.37 2.73 6.28
CA SER A 474 24.88 1.85 5.23
C SER A 474 24.26 0.59 5.83
N THR A 475 23.37 -0.07 5.11
CA THR A 475 23.06 -1.48 5.35
C THR A 475 24.35 -2.32 5.26
N GLU A 476 24.37 -3.52 5.87
CA GLU A 476 25.59 -4.31 6.16
C GLU A 476 26.55 -4.57 4.96
N GLN A 477 26.11 -4.39 3.71
CA GLN A 477 26.92 -4.67 2.52
C GLN A 477 27.75 -3.49 1.99
N GLY A 478 27.48 -2.24 2.41
CA GLY A 478 28.18 -1.04 1.94
C GLY A 478 27.94 -0.72 0.45
N PHE A 479 28.12 0.53 0.04
CA PHE A 479 28.00 0.91 -1.37
C PHE A 479 29.27 0.52 -2.13
N LYS A 480 29.13 -0.15 -3.27
CA LYS A 480 30.28 -0.46 -4.15
C LYS A 480 30.77 0.78 -4.88
N GLN A 481 29.86 1.73 -5.14
CA GLN A 481 30.20 3.01 -5.72
C GLN A 481 29.46 4.14 -5.01
N ILE A 482 30.19 5.24 -4.79
CA ILE A 482 29.62 6.52 -4.39
C ILE A 482 29.73 7.46 -5.59
N LEU A 483 28.59 7.97 -6.06
CA LEU A 483 28.56 9.01 -7.07
C LEU A 483 28.16 10.32 -6.40
N ILE A 484 28.96 11.37 -6.57
CA ILE A 484 28.64 12.71 -6.08
C ILE A 484 28.32 13.57 -7.29
N VAL A 485 27.11 14.13 -7.32
CA VAL A 485 26.65 14.98 -8.41
C VAL A 485 26.38 16.38 -7.86
N ASN A 486 27.12 17.36 -8.39
CA ASN A 486 26.86 18.77 -8.14
C ASN A 486 25.95 19.29 -9.25
N ASN A 487 24.69 19.54 -8.90
CA ASN A 487 23.66 20.00 -9.82
C ASN A 487 23.57 21.52 -9.77
N LYS A 488 23.39 22.13 -10.94
CA LYS A 488 22.89 23.50 -11.02
C LYS A 488 21.40 23.52 -10.68
N GLN A 489 20.90 24.71 -10.37
CA GLN A 489 19.46 24.93 -10.34
C GLN A 489 18.82 24.53 -11.69
N HIS A 490 17.62 23.98 -11.63
CA HIS A 490 16.80 23.51 -12.75
C HIS A 490 17.30 22.24 -13.46
N VAL A 491 18.21 21.48 -12.85
CA VAL A 491 18.60 20.17 -13.38
C VAL A 491 17.45 19.18 -13.24
N LEU A 492 17.08 18.51 -14.34
CA LEU A 492 16.19 17.35 -14.36
C LEU A 492 16.99 16.12 -14.77
N ARG A 493 17.01 15.11 -13.91
CA ARG A 493 17.67 13.84 -14.19
C ARG A 493 16.68 12.85 -14.80
N GLY A 494 17.14 12.06 -15.76
CA GLY A 494 16.34 10.98 -16.35
C GLY A 494 15.91 9.93 -15.33
N MET A 495 14.88 9.16 -15.67
CA MET A 495 14.39 8.07 -14.82
C MET A 495 15.27 6.84 -15.03
N HIS A 496 16.08 6.50 -14.04
CA HIS A 496 17.04 5.41 -14.11
C HIS A 496 16.46 4.18 -13.43
N TYR A 497 15.97 3.23 -14.23
CA TYR A 497 15.59 1.91 -13.76
C TYR A 497 16.84 1.12 -13.38
N ALA A 498 16.87 0.63 -12.13
CA ALA A 498 17.95 -0.19 -11.63
C ALA A 498 17.41 -1.52 -11.07
N PRO A 499 18.01 -2.67 -11.42
CA PRO A 499 17.64 -3.96 -10.86
C PRO A 499 18.26 -4.23 -9.48
N TYR A 500 18.74 -3.19 -8.78
CA TYR A 500 19.41 -3.24 -7.48
C TYR A 500 19.06 -1.98 -6.67
N PRO A 501 19.18 -2.01 -5.33
CA PRO A 501 18.84 -0.87 -4.49
C PRO A 501 19.83 0.29 -4.63
N LYS A 502 19.35 1.49 -4.28
CA LYS A 502 20.13 2.75 -4.27
C LYS A 502 19.82 3.55 -3.02
N ILE A 503 20.78 4.36 -2.58
CA ILE A 503 20.56 5.42 -1.59
C ILE A 503 20.82 6.77 -2.24
N ILE A 504 19.91 7.72 -2.01
CA ILE A 504 19.97 9.08 -2.54
C ILE A 504 19.99 10.04 -1.35
N HIS A 505 21.08 10.80 -1.20
CA HIS A 505 21.25 11.76 -0.11
C HIS A 505 21.46 13.16 -0.67
N CYS A 506 20.54 14.07 -0.39
CA CYS A 506 20.69 15.49 -0.67
C CYS A 506 21.51 16.13 0.45
N VAL A 507 22.81 16.35 0.21
CA VAL A 507 23.74 16.89 1.22
C VAL A 507 23.86 18.41 1.18
N SER A 508 23.44 19.03 0.09
CA SER A 508 23.31 20.49 -0.02
C SER A 508 22.16 20.86 -0.96
N GLY A 509 21.49 21.97 -0.67
CA GLY A 509 20.32 22.41 -1.43
C GLY A 509 19.10 21.52 -1.20
N ARG A 510 18.24 21.46 -2.22
CA ARG A 510 16.98 20.71 -2.21
C ARG A 510 16.76 20.05 -3.55
N ILE A 511 16.18 18.85 -3.55
CA ILE A 511 15.73 18.12 -4.74
C ILE A 511 14.31 17.60 -4.56
N PHE A 512 13.59 17.43 -5.66
CA PHE A 512 12.36 16.66 -5.71
C PHE A 512 12.64 15.32 -6.37
N ASP A 513 12.58 14.27 -5.56
CA ASP A 513 12.92 12.90 -5.93
C ASP A 513 11.66 12.13 -6.32
N ILE A 514 11.69 11.44 -7.47
CA ILE A 514 10.58 10.62 -7.96
C ILE A 514 11.01 9.17 -8.09
N ILE A 515 10.16 8.30 -7.59
CA ILE A 515 10.28 6.86 -7.67
C ILE A 515 9.08 6.32 -8.46
N ILE A 516 9.32 5.37 -9.36
CA ILE A 516 8.28 4.67 -10.12
C ILE A 516 8.43 3.18 -9.88
N ASP A 517 7.34 2.55 -9.42
CA ASP A 517 7.30 1.11 -9.22
C ASP A 517 7.18 0.39 -10.55
N LEU A 518 8.27 -0.23 -11.01
CA LEU A 518 8.26 -0.99 -12.26
C LEU A 518 8.31 -2.50 -12.01
N ARG A 519 8.08 -2.98 -10.79
CA ARG A 519 7.95 -4.43 -10.49
C ARG A 519 6.67 -4.98 -11.11
N ILE A 520 6.81 -5.91 -12.06
CA ILE A 520 5.67 -6.40 -12.87
C ILE A 520 4.56 -7.09 -12.05
N ASP A 521 4.89 -7.61 -10.86
CA ASP A 521 3.92 -8.30 -9.98
C ASP A 521 3.43 -7.41 -8.83
N SER A 522 3.83 -6.13 -8.81
CA SER A 522 3.43 -5.22 -7.74
C SER A 522 2.00 -4.72 -7.95
N SER A 523 1.22 -4.66 -6.86
CA SER A 523 -0.10 -4.00 -6.86
C SER A 523 -0.02 -2.50 -7.15
N THR A 524 1.18 -1.90 -7.01
CA THR A 524 1.48 -0.51 -7.36
C THR A 524 2.25 -0.37 -8.67
N TYR A 525 2.29 -1.40 -9.53
CA TYR A 525 2.99 -1.34 -10.83
C TYR A 525 2.57 -0.12 -11.67
N LYS A 526 3.59 0.61 -12.18
CA LYS A 526 3.52 1.89 -12.90
C LYS A 526 3.02 3.09 -12.10
N GLN A 527 2.77 2.93 -10.80
CA GLN A 527 2.48 4.08 -9.95
C GLN A 527 3.77 4.84 -9.64
N CYS A 528 3.64 6.14 -9.43
CA CYS A 528 4.74 7.03 -9.07
C CYS A 528 4.51 7.59 -7.66
N THR A 529 5.59 7.78 -6.91
CA THR A 529 5.58 8.56 -5.67
C THR A 529 6.70 9.60 -5.73
N GLY A 530 6.46 10.78 -5.15
CA GLY A 530 7.37 11.92 -5.22
C GLY A 530 7.61 12.51 -3.84
N LEU A 531 8.83 12.96 -3.59
CA LEU A 531 9.33 13.29 -2.25
C LEU A 531 10.33 14.45 -2.34
N TRP A 532 10.18 15.46 -1.48
CA TRP A 532 11.22 16.47 -1.32
C TRP A 532 12.36 15.94 -0.46
N LEU A 533 13.59 16.00 -0.96
CA LEU A 533 14.78 15.80 -0.14
C LEU A 533 15.48 17.15 0.07
N ASN A 534 15.69 17.51 1.33
CA ASN A 534 16.28 18.79 1.72
C ASN A 534 17.47 18.58 2.65
N ALA A 535 18.62 19.15 2.30
CA ALA A 535 19.82 19.07 3.13
C ALA A 535 19.64 19.68 4.52
N SER A 536 18.80 20.71 4.66
CA SER A 536 18.52 21.34 5.95
C SER A 536 17.54 20.55 6.83
N ASP A 537 16.86 19.53 6.28
CA ASP A 537 15.96 18.67 7.03
C ASP A 537 16.60 17.30 7.29
N PRO A 538 17.06 17.01 8.52
CA PRO A 538 17.66 15.72 8.85
C PRO A 538 16.68 14.55 8.73
N ASN A 539 15.37 14.80 8.85
CA ASN A 539 14.33 13.77 8.75
C ASN A 539 13.84 13.57 7.31
N GLN A 540 14.35 14.35 6.36
CA GLN A 540 13.95 14.29 4.95
C GLN A 540 15.10 14.65 4.01
N SER A 541 16.32 14.21 4.33
CA SER A 541 17.52 14.48 3.51
C SER A 541 17.99 13.26 2.71
N CYS A 542 17.61 12.04 3.11
CA CYS A 542 18.12 10.81 2.53
C CYS A 542 17.01 9.77 2.30
N LEU A 543 17.10 9.05 1.18
CA LEU A 543 16.11 8.07 0.71
C LEU A 543 16.81 6.77 0.31
N SER A 544 16.27 5.64 0.76
CA SER A 544 16.55 4.31 0.24
C SER A 544 15.50 3.95 -0.80
N ILE A 545 15.95 3.45 -1.95
CA ILE A 545 15.11 2.96 -3.04
C ILE A 545 15.43 1.48 -3.26
N GLY A 546 14.40 0.64 -3.27
CA GLY A 546 14.53 -0.80 -3.52
C GLY A 546 14.94 -1.14 -4.96
N ALA A 547 15.12 -2.43 -5.25
CA ALA A 547 15.37 -2.90 -6.61
C ALA A 547 14.12 -2.78 -7.49
N HIS A 548 14.34 -2.66 -8.81
CA HIS A 548 13.30 -2.60 -9.85
C HIS A 548 12.42 -1.36 -9.85
N PHE A 549 12.82 -0.32 -9.14
CA PHE A 549 12.25 1.01 -9.30
C PHE A 549 13.01 1.79 -10.36
N ALA A 550 12.32 2.72 -11.03
CA ALA A 550 12.96 3.81 -11.75
C ALA A 550 13.02 5.04 -10.86
N HIS A 551 14.18 5.68 -10.84
CA HIS A 551 14.47 6.84 -9.99
C HIS A 551 14.97 8.02 -10.82
N GLY A 552 14.46 9.22 -10.55
CA GLY A 552 14.97 10.47 -11.10
C GLY A 552 14.65 11.63 -10.16
N TYR A 553 15.25 12.81 -10.38
CA TYR A 553 14.93 13.98 -9.58
C TYR A 553 14.97 15.28 -10.37
N TYR A 554 14.37 16.32 -9.79
CA TYR A 554 14.48 17.71 -10.20
C TYR A 554 15.14 18.56 -9.11
N CYS A 555 16.03 19.48 -9.49
CA CYS A 555 16.75 20.36 -8.58
C CYS A 555 16.16 21.79 -8.61
N PRO A 556 15.25 22.18 -7.70
CA PRO A 556 14.74 23.56 -7.62
C PRO A 556 15.81 24.58 -7.21
N THR A 557 16.90 24.13 -6.60
CA THR A 557 18.08 24.91 -6.21
C THR A 557 19.34 24.18 -6.66
N SER A 558 20.47 24.88 -6.73
CA SER A 558 21.76 24.21 -6.86
C SER A 558 21.94 23.27 -5.67
N SER A 559 22.26 22.01 -5.95
CA SER A 559 22.21 20.95 -4.96
C SER A 559 23.30 19.92 -5.18
N THR A 560 23.83 19.37 -4.09
CA THR A 560 24.77 18.26 -4.13
C THR A 560 24.05 17.01 -3.69
N VAL A 561 24.02 16.02 -4.58
CA VAL A 561 23.36 14.74 -4.33
C VAL A 561 24.41 13.63 -4.35
N VAL A 562 24.40 12.83 -3.30
CA VAL A 562 25.27 11.66 -3.14
C VAL A 562 24.43 10.41 -3.37
N TYR A 563 24.89 9.56 -4.28
CA TYR A 563 24.32 8.25 -4.55
C TYR A 563 25.20 7.20 -3.90
N GLY A 564 24.58 6.34 -3.12
CA GLY A 564 25.14 5.05 -2.74
C GLY A 564 24.59 3.97 -3.67
N ILE A 565 25.45 3.38 -4.50
CA ILE A 565 25.06 2.38 -5.51
C ILE A 565 25.70 1.03 -5.14
N ASP A 566 24.90 -0.03 -5.13
CA ASP A 566 25.34 -1.39 -4.78
C ASP A 566 26.04 -2.14 -5.96
N LYS A 567 26.49 -1.37 -6.96
CA LYS A 567 27.19 -1.86 -8.16
C LYS A 567 28.21 -0.84 -8.67
N GLU A 568 29.33 -1.31 -9.18
CA GLU A 568 30.35 -0.46 -9.83
C GLU A 568 29.93 -0.06 -11.24
N TYR A 569 30.26 1.17 -11.64
CA TYR A 569 30.06 1.66 -12.99
C TYR A 569 30.91 0.88 -14.00
N ASP A 570 30.24 0.29 -14.99
CA ASP A 570 30.86 -0.40 -16.12
C ASP A 570 30.42 0.29 -17.41
N SER A 571 31.36 0.89 -18.14
CA SER A 571 31.07 1.60 -19.39
C SER A 571 30.69 0.67 -20.56
N ASN A 572 30.95 -0.64 -20.44
CA ASN A 572 30.69 -1.63 -21.49
C ASN A 572 29.35 -2.36 -21.33
N ALA A 573 28.66 -2.14 -20.21
CA ALA A 573 27.34 -2.68 -19.95
C ALA A 573 26.38 -1.52 -19.69
N ASP A 574 25.36 -1.34 -20.53
CA ASP A 574 24.27 -0.39 -20.26
C ASP A 574 23.40 -0.98 -19.14
N GLN A 575 23.87 -0.88 -17.89
CA GLN A 575 23.32 -1.63 -16.74
C GLN A 575 22.07 -0.99 -16.12
N GLU A 576 21.86 0.31 -16.35
CA GLU A 576 20.65 1.02 -15.94
C GLU A 576 19.85 1.39 -17.18
N ILE A 577 18.59 1.00 -17.20
CA ILE A 577 17.69 1.35 -18.29
C ILE A 577 17.23 2.78 -18.04
N ARG A 578 17.70 3.69 -18.88
CA ARG A 578 17.25 5.07 -18.84
C ARG A 578 15.91 5.19 -19.53
N ILE A 579 14.94 5.66 -18.79
CA ILE A 579 13.62 6.02 -19.27
C ILE A 579 13.59 7.55 -19.34
N SER A 580 13.02 8.06 -20.43
CA SER A 580 12.80 9.49 -20.60
C SER A 580 12.06 10.06 -19.39
N PRO A 581 12.57 11.13 -18.75
CA PRO A 581 11.82 11.84 -17.71
C PRO A 581 10.60 12.56 -18.27
N PHE A 582 10.47 12.61 -19.61
CA PHE A 582 9.33 13.14 -20.35
C PHE A 582 8.36 12.05 -20.80
N ASP A 583 8.48 10.82 -20.29
CA ASP A 583 7.59 9.75 -20.69
C ASP A 583 6.21 9.85 -20.02
N LEU A 584 5.23 10.13 -20.86
CA LEU A 584 3.88 10.44 -20.42
C LEU A 584 3.06 9.18 -20.13
N SER A 585 3.53 8.01 -20.60
CA SER A 585 2.91 6.72 -20.29
C SER A 585 3.09 6.30 -18.83
N LEU A 586 4.08 6.88 -18.14
CA LEU A 586 4.32 6.66 -16.71
C LEU A 586 3.66 7.73 -15.83
N ASN A 587 3.12 8.79 -16.41
CA ASN A 587 2.42 9.86 -15.68
C ASN A 587 3.28 10.45 -14.54
N ILE A 588 4.55 10.76 -14.83
CA ILE A 588 5.54 11.20 -13.83
C ILE A 588 5.16 12.58 -13.27
N PRO A 589 4.94 12.73 -11.95
CA PRO A 589 4.44 13.97 -11.36
C PRO A 589 5.59 14.94 -11.02
N TRP A 590 6.25 15.49 -12.03
CA TRP A 590 7.28 16.51 -11.80
C TRP A 590 6.68 17.80 -11.21
N PRO A 591 7.41 18.50 -10.31
CA PRO A 591 6.97 19.76 -9.70
C PRO A 591 7.22 20.96 -10.63
N ILE A 592 7.55 20.69 -11.89
CA ILE A 592 7.85 21.66 -12.93
C ILE A 592 7.12 21.30 -14.21
N ASP A 593 6.84 22.32 -15.02
CA ASP A 593 6.32 22.12 -16.36
C ASP A 593 7.41 21.53 -17.28
N ILE A 594 7.37 20.21 -17.43
CA ILE A 594 8.28 19.48 -18.32
C ILE A 594 8.02 19.69 -19.81
N SER A 595 6.93 20.38 -20.18
CA SER A 595 6.66 20.77 -21.57
C SER A 595 7.47 21.99 -22.00
N ASN A 596 7.91 22.81 -21.05
CA ASN A 596 8.83 23.93 -21.29
C ASN A 596 10.28 23.48 -21.04
N ARG A 597 10.91 22.94 -22.08
CA ARG A 597 12.27 22.37 -22.00
C ARG A 597 13.37 23.44 -21.89
N ASP A 598 13.08 24.70 -22.20
CA ASP A 598 14.08 25.78 -22.19
C ASP A 598 14.58 26.10 -20.77
N ASN A 599 13.75 25.82 -19.77
CA ASN A 599 14.08 26.02 -18.36
C ASN A 599 14.61 24.75 -17.68
N ILE A 600 14.89 23.67 -18.42
CA ILE A 600 15.34 22.39 -17.86
C ILE A 600 16.77 22.10 -18.31
N ILE A 601 17.65 21.89 -17.34
CA ILE A 601 19.01 21.42 -17.60
C ILE A 601 18.99 19.89 -17.53
N ILE A 602 19.17 19.22 -18.67
CA ILE A 602 19.19 17.75 -18.75
C ILE A 602 20.42 17.28 -19.52
N SER A 603 20.97 16.13 -19.11
CA SER A 603 22.10 15.53 -19.82
C SER A 603 21.70 15.05 -21.22
N THR A 604 22.63 15.03 -22.18
CA THR A 604 22.35 14.51 -23.53
C THR A 604 21.89 13.05 -23.53
N ASN A 605 22.35 12.26 -22.56
CA ASN A 605 21.97 10.86 -22.44
C ASN A 605 20.54 10.72 -21.90
N ASP A 606 20.18 11.47 -20.86
CA ASP A 606 18.82 11.47 -20.31
C ASP A 606 17.81 12.07 -21.30
N ALA A 607 18.19 13.11 -22.05
CA ALA A 607 17.35 13.72 -23.08
C ALA A 607 17.07 12.79 -24.27
N ARG A 608 17.99 11.87 -24.58
CA ARG A 608 17.87 10.87 -25.66
C ARG A 608 17.32 9.53 -25.18
N SER A 609 16.98 9.42 -23.90
CA SER A 609 16.49 8.17 -23.32
C SER A 609 15.14 7.80 -23.92
N ALA A 610 14.90 6.50 -24.06
CA ALA A 610 13.69 5.99 -24.67
C ALA A 610 12.49 6.06 -23.70
N ASN A 611 11.27 6.10 -24.23
CA ASN A 611 10.06 5.99 -23.41
C ASN A 611 9.90 4.55 -22.91
N PHE A 612 9.25 4.38 -21.76
CA PHE A 612 8.90 3.13 -21.11
C PHE A 612 8.39 2.09 -22.07
N ILE A 613 7.43 2.39 -22.94
CA ILE A 613 6.91 1.39 -23.91
C ILE A 613 8.04 0.79 -24.77
N GLN A 614 9.03 1.58 -25.16
CA GLN A 614 10.14 1.13 -26.00
C GLN A 614 11.13 0.27 -25.22
N VAL A 615 11.30 0.54 -23.93
CA VAL A 615 12.17 -0.22 -23.04
C VAL A 615 11.40 -1.22 -22.18
N GLN A 616 10.08 -1.32 -22.30
CA GLN A 616 9.23 -2.16 -21.46
C GLN A 616 9.61 -3.61 -21.68
N HIS A 617 9.88 -4.01 -22.93
CA HIS A 617 10.42 -5.34 -23.21
C HIS A 617 11.82 -5.56 -22.64
N GLN A 618 12.66 -4.52 -22.54
CA GLN A 618 13.98 -4.64 -21.90
C GLN A 618 13.82 -4.77 -20.38
N ILE A 619 12.99 -3.95 -19.75
CA ILE A 619 12.66 -4.00 -18.32
C ILE A 619 11.98 -5.32 -17.97
N SER A 620 11.01 -5.75 -18.77
CA SER A 620 10.36 -7.06 -18.66
C SER A 620 11.35 -8.17 -18.90
N ARG A 621 12.30 -8.06 -19.84
CA ARG A 621 13.40 -9.03 -19.99
C ARG A 621 14.39 -8.97 -18.84
N THR A 622 14.66 -7.83 -18.22
CA THR A 622 15.55 -7.74 -17.05
C THR A 622 14.88 -8.38 -15.84
N GLN A 623 13.59 -8.15 -15.65
CA GLN A 623 12.80 -8.76 -14.59
C GLN A 623 12.48 -10.22 -14.89
N GLN A 624 12.19 -10.59 -16.14
CA GLN A 624 12.01 -11.96 -16.59
C GLN A 624 13.35 -12.68 -16.51
N GLN A 625 14.49 -12.16 -16.98
CA GLN A 625 15.82 -12.77 -16.74
C GLN A 625 16.12 -12.99 -15.25
N GLN A 626 15.43 -12.28 -14.34
CA GLN A 626 15.47 -12.54 -12.90
C GLN A 626 14.28 -13.38 -12.34
N ARG A 627 13.16 -13.51 -13.07
CA ARG A 627 11.89 -14.18 -12.71
C ARG A 627 11.60 -15.43 -13.54
N GLU A 628 11.57 -15.31 -14.87
CA GLU A 628 11.82 -16.44 -15.76
C GLU A 628 13.29 -16.83 -15.57
N THR A 629 13.54 -18.00 -15.02
CA THR A 629 14.71 -18.71 -15.53
C THR A 629 14.49 -18.80 -17.04
N PRO A 630 15.29 -18.13 -17.90
CA PRO A 630 15.52 -18.76 -19.18
C PRO A 630 16.01 -20.15 -18.79
N SER A 631 15.66 -21.14 -19.59
CA SER A 631 16.38 -22.41 -19.65
C SER A 631 17.87 -22.23 -20.04
N SER A 632 18.52 -21.13 -19.63
CA SER A 632 19.92 -20.79 -19.80
C SER A 632 20.51 -19.78 -18.79
N SER A 633 19.86 -19.39 -17.67
CA SER A 633 20.60 -18.72 -16.56
C SER A 633 20.92 -19.72 -15.46
N SER A 634 22.19 -19.84 -15.09
CA SER A 634 22.68 -20.72 -14.05
C SER A 634 22.01 -20.50 -12.69
N SER A 635 21.36 -21.52 -12.13
CA SER A 635 21.00 -21.60 -10.72
C SER A 635 22.26 -21.84 -9.88
N ILE A 636 22.54 -20.89 -9.00
CA ILE A 636 23.66 -20.94 -8.05
C ILE A 636 23.09 -21.12 -6.65
N TYR A 637 23.36 -22.28 -6.04
CA TYR A 637 22.94 -22.60 -4.67
C TYR A 637 24.10 -22.41 -3.70
N LEU A 638 23.95 -21.53 -2.72
CA LEU A 638 24.85 -21.44 -1.57
C LEU A 638 24.21 -22.13 -0.36
N ILE A 639 24.85 -23.19 0.13
CA ILE A 639 24.30 -24.03 1.18
C ILE A 639 25.06 -23.82 2.49
N TYR A 640 24.36 -23.25 3.47
CA TYR A 640 24.84 -23.18 4.84
C TYR A 640 24.52 -24.49 5.56
N GLY A 641 25.52 -25.08 6.21
CA GLY A 641 25.37 -26.41 6.81
C GLY A 641 25.38 -27.56 5.79
N GLY A 642 25.93 -27.36 4.59
CA GLY A 642 25.93 -28.36 3.51
C GLY A 642 26.72 -29.65 3.79
N LYS A 643 27.61 -29.66 4.80
CA LYS A 643 28.26 -30.88 5.30
C LYS A 643 27.48 -31.58 6.42
N GLY A 644 26.36 -30.99 6.86
CA GLY A 644 25.48 -31.52 7.88
C GLY A 644 24.59 -32.66 7.35
N PHE A 645 23.84 -33.30 8.25
CA PHE A 645 23.04 -34.49 7.94
C PHE A 645 22.03 -34.28 6.80
N ILE A 646 21.29 -33.18 6.84
CA ILE A 646 20.31 -32.84 5.78
C ILE A 646 21.02 -32.15 4.61
N GLY A 647 21.94 -31.24 4.91
CA GLY A 647 22.68 -30.48 3.90
C GLY A 647 23.43 -31.38 2.91
N SER A 648 24.07 -32.46 3.36
CA SER A 648 24.79 -33.37 2.47
C SER A 648 23.87 -34.12 1.52
N GLN A 649 22.65 -34.45 1.95
CA GLN A 649 21.64 -35.09 1.11
C GLN A 649 21.12 -34.11 0.04
N ILE A 650 20.92 -32.84 0.40
CA ILE A 650 20.53 -31.79 -0.55
C ILE A 650 21.62 -31.57 -1.60
N VAL A 651 22.89 -31.50 -1.17
CA VAL A 651 24.04 -31.36 -2.07
C VAL A 651 24.11 -32.55 -3.01
N SER A 652 24.00 -33.78 -2.50
CA SER A 652 24.00 -35.00 -3.32
C SER A 652 22.88 -34.96 -4.35
N TYR A 653 21.66 -34.62 -3.94
CA TYR A 653 20.52 -34.55 -4.86
C TYR A 653 20.72 -33.48 -5.94
N LEU A 654 21.23 -32.29 -5.60
CA LEU A 654 21.53 -31.26 -6.60
C LEU A 654 22.58 -31.76 -7.61
N ILE A 655 23.62 -32.45 -7.14
CA ILE A 655 24.62 -33.06 -8.04
C ILE A 655 23.98 -34.10 -8.96
N ASP A 656 23.10 -34.96 -8.42
CA ASP A 656 22.34 -35.94 -9.21
C ASP A 656 21.41 -35.28 -10.25
N GLN A 657 20.98 -34.04 -10.00
CA GLN A 657 20.22 -33.21 -10.96
C GLN A 657 21.12 -32.44 -11.96
N GLY A 658 22.44 -32.67 -11.95
CA GLY A 658 23.38 -32.08 -12.89
C GLY A 658 24.03 -30.77 -12.42
N PHE A 659 23.96 -30.42 -11.14
CA PHE A 659 24.68 -29.27 -10.59
C PHE A 659 26.15 -29.62 -10.31
N ILE A 660 27.06 -28.73 -10.66
CA ILE A 660 28.49 -28.90 -10.39
C ILE A 660 28.81 -28.41 -8.97
N LEU A 661 29.50 -29.20 -8.16
CA LEU A 661 30.01 -28.72 -6.87
C LEU A 661 31.28 -27.88 -7.10
N LYS A 662 31.26 -26.59 -6.77
CA LYS A 662 32.41 -25.67 -6.94
C LYS A 662 32.98 -25.21 -5.59
N ASP A 663 34.30 -25.09 -5.54
CA ASP A 663 34.98 -24.35 -4.46
C ASP A 663 34.70 -22.86 -4.65
N LYS A 664 34.23 -22.19 -3.59
CA LYS A 664 33.93 -20.76 -3.62
C LYS A 664 35.14 -19.89 -3.96
N ASN A 665 36.36 -20.37 -3.70
CA ASN A 665 37.59 -19.64 -4.00
C ASN A 665 38.07 -19.80 -5.45
N ASN A 666 37.40 -20.65 -6.24
CA ASN A 666 37.84 -21.00 -7.60
C ASN A 666 36.67 -20.89 -8.61
N ILE A 667 35.85 -19.85 -8.43
CA ILE A 667 34.73 -19.53 -9.34
C ILE A 667 35.28 -18.68 -10.49
N SER A 668 35.39 -19.25 -11.70
CA SER A 668 35.81 -18.51 -12.90
C SER A 668 34.64 -17.70 -13.49
N PRO A 669 34.86 -16.51 -14.10
CA PRO A 669 33.78 -15.59 -14.51
C PRO A 669 32.98 -16.01 -15.77
N ILE A 670 32.94 -17.29 -16.15
CA ILE A 670 32.43 -17.72 -17.46
C ILE A 670 31.04 -18.39 -17.38
N ASN A 671 30.08 -17.77 -18.09
CA ASN A 671 28.73 -18.13 -18.56
C ASN A 671 28.01 -19.43 -18.10
N ASN A 672 26.79 -19.25 -17.56
CA ASN A 672 25.61 -20.13 -17.64
C ASN A 672 25.67 -21.58 -17.06
N GLU A 673 26.55 -21.91 -16.13
CA GLU A 673 26.58 -23.24 -15.47
C GLU A 673 25.83 -23.30 -14.13
N ASN A 674 24.92 -24.26 -13.94
CA ASN A 674 24.30 -24.56 -12.65
C ASN A 674 25.32 -25.15 -11.67
N TYR A 675 25.58 -24.49 -10.54
CA TYR A 675 26.52 -25.00 -9.52
C TYR A 675 26.03 -24.80 -8.09
N VAL A 676 26.59 -25.62 -7.20
CA VAL A 676 26.36 -25.57 -5.76
C VAL A 676 27.68 -25.25 -5.05
N CYS A 677 27.64 -24.33 -4.10
CA CYS A 677 28.74 -23.97 -3.23
C CYS A 677 28.37 -24.24 -1.77
N LEU A 678 29.32 -24.75 -1.00
CA LEU A 678 29.16 -24.94 0.44
C LEU A 678 29.74 -23.74 1.16
N SER A 679 28.95 -23.13 2.03
CA SER A 679 29.47 -22.07 2.89
C SER A 679 30.50 -22.62 3.87
N THR A 680 31.56 -21.85 4.11
CA THR A 680 32.54 -22.13 5.17
C THR A 680 32.66 -21.00 6.18
N VAL A 681 31.88 -19.92 6.02
CA VAL A 681 31.93 -18.76 6.92
C VAL A 681 31.04 -18.96 8.14
N ARG A 682 31.40 -18.25 9.21
CA ARG A 682 30.56 -18.11 10.39
C ARG A 682 29.56 -16.98 10.14
N VAL A 683 28.28 -17.29 10.19
CA VAL A 683 27.22 -16.32 9.86
C VAL A 683 27.13 -15.18 10.88
N ASP A 684 27.62 -15.37 12.10
CA ASP A 684 27.75 -14.33 13.11
C ASP A 684 28.86 -13.32 12.83
N ASP A 685 29.75 -13.57 11.85
CA ASP A 685 30.73 -12.61 11.36
C ASP A 685 30.15 -11.78 10.19
N ASN A 686 30.04 -10.47 10.36
CA ASN A 686 29.46 -9.56 9.36
C ASN A 686 30.32 -9.39 8.11
N ILE A 687 31.65 -9.46 8.25
CA ILE A 687 32.58 -9.21 7.15
C ILE A 687 32.64 -10.45 6.26
N ASP A 688 32.84 -11.62 6.87
CA ASP A 688 33.01 -12.88 6.14
C ASP A 688 31.74 -13.27 5.38
N ILE A 689 30.56 -13.12 5.98
CA ILE A 689 29.30 -13.44 5.32
C ILE A 689 29.02 -12.53 4.13
N THR A 690 29.28 -11.23 4.28
CA THR A 690 29.09 -10.24 3.22
C THR A 690 30.04 -10.52 2.06
N ASN A 691 31.29 -10.85 2.35
CA ASN A 691 32.29 -11.23 1.35
C ASN A 691 31.91 -12.53 0.63
N GLU A 692 31.42 -13.54 1.36
CA GLU A 692 30.98 -14.80 0.76
C GLU A 692 29.78 -14.60 -0.18
N LEU A 693 28.77 -13.82 0.24
CA LEU A 693 27.62 -13.52 -0.61
C LEU A 693 28.01 -12.76 -1.87
N LYS A 694 28.93 -11.79 -1.77
CA LYS A 694 29.47 -11.05 -2.92
C LYS A 694 30.29 -11.95 -3.86
N LEU A 695 31.12 -12.83 -3.30
CA LEU A 695 31.98 -13.74 -4.04
C LEU A 695 31.18 -14.80 -4.80
N VAL A 696 30.21 -15.43 -4.13
CA VAL A 696 29.41 -16.51 -4.70
C VAL A 696 28.27 -15.97 -5.57
N ASN A 697 27.76 -14.78 -5.26
CA ASN A 697 26.59 -14.14 -5.88
C ASN A 697 25.41 -15.12 -6.08
N PRO A 698 24.93 -15.78 -5.01
CA PRO A 698 24.00 -16.89 -5.14
C PRO A 698 22.60 -16.44 -5.53
N THR A 699 21.94 -17.25 -6.36
CA THR A 699 20.52 -17.08 -6.69
C THR A 699 19.60 -17.66 -5.60
N HIS A 700 20.08 -18.68 -4.90
CA HIS A 700 19.34 -19.40 -3.86
C HIS A 700 20.28 -19.66 -2.67
N ILE A 701 19.79 -19.40 -1.46
CA ILE A 701 20.41 -19.83 -0.22
C ILE A 701 19.56 -20.92 0.40
N ILE A 702 20.18 -22.04 0.76
CA ILE A 702 19.55 -23.09 1.57
C ILE A 702 20.25 -23.13 2.92
N ASN A 703 19.54 -22.73 3.96
CA ASN A 703 20.01 -22.78 5.33
C ASN A 703 19.62 -24.10 6.00
N CYS A 704 20.57 -25.02 6.03
CA CYS A 704 20.52 -26.27 6.78
C CYS A 704 21.23 -26.17 8.13
N MET A 705 21.62 -24.96 8.56
CA MET A 705 22.25 -24.78 9.87
C MET A 705 21.22 -25.08 10.95
N GLY A 706 21.61 -25.99 11.82
CA GLY A 706 20.81 -26.42 12.93
C GLY A 706 21.76 -27.02 13.96
N ARG A 707 22.11 -26.23 14.98
CA ARG A 707 22.89 -26.77 16.09
C ARG A 707 22.00 -27.75 16.83
N THR A 708 22.37 -29.01 16.77
CA THR A 708 21.64 -30.14 17.38
C THR A 708 22.43 -30.81 18.49
N HIS A 709 23.61 -30.28 18.81
CA HIS A 709 24.49 -30.73 19.90
C HIS A 709 25.57 -29.69 20.20
N SER A 710 26.14 -29.72 21.40
CA SER A 710 27.33 -28.96 21.80
C SER A 710 28.59 -29.84 21.74
N THR A 711 29.72 -29.27 21.34
CA THR A 711 31.04 -29.93 21.40
C THR A 711 31.71 -29.79 22.76
N ALA A 712 31.11 -29.03 23.69
CA ALA A 712 31.84 -28.43 24.81
C ALA A 712 31.82 -29.19 26.14
N ALA A 713 31.11 -30.33 26.33
CA ALA A 713 31.03 -30.89 27.69
C ALA A 713 30.88 -32.41 27.89
N SER A 714 30.39 -33.23 26.93
CA SER A 714 30.03 -34.63 27.30
C SER A 714 30.21 -35.71 26.23
N GLY A 715 30.72 -35.40 25.04
CA GLY A 715 30.80 -36.37 23.94
C GLY A 715 29.44 -36.86 23.41
N GLN A 716 28.31 -36.41 23.98
CA GLN A 716 26.97 -36.74 23.50
C GLN A 716 26.54 -35.81 22.36
N LEU A 717 26.38 -36.39 21.17
CA LEU A 717 25.92 -35.70 19.95
C LEU A 717 24.39 -35.61 19.88
N THR A 718 23.73 -35.11 20.93
CA THR A 718 22.25 -35.00 21.03
C THR A 718 21.77 -33.59 21.38
N ILE A 719 20.48 -33.30 21.11
CA ILE A 719 19.82 -32.02 21.41
C ILE A 719 19.85 -31.72 22.91
N ASP A 720 19.88 -32.77 23.75
CA ASP A 720 19.92 -32.66 25.20
C ASP A 720 21.19 -31.94 25.70
N SER A 721 22.28 -31.97 24.91
CA SER A 721 23.50 -31.21 25.21
C SER A 721 23.37 -29.69 25.01
N LEU A 722 22.23 -29.19 24.52
CA LEU A 722 21.92 -27.76 24.35
C LEU A 722 21.00 -27.19 25.44
N GLN A 723 20.79 -27.95 26.53
CA GLN A 723 19.86 -27.59 27.59
C GLN A 723 20.50 -26.79 28.73
N SER A 724 21.83 -26.65 28.76
CA SER A 724 22.51 -25.87 29.81
C SER A 724 22.52 -24.37 29.50
N ASN A 725 22.60 -23.53 30.53
CA ASN A 725 22.76 -22.07 30.37
C ASN A 725 24.03 -21.72 29.58
N GLU A 726 25.10 -22.51 29.73
CA GLU A 726 26.37 -22.32 29.01
C GLU A 726 26.27 -22.61 27.51
N THR A 727 25.29 -23.41 27.08
CA THR A 727 25.08 -23.77 25.66
C THR A 727 23.92 -23.00 25.01
N LEU A 728 23.15 -22.26 25.81
CA LEU A 728 22.06 -21.42 25.36
C LEU A 728 22.54 -20.31 24.41
N ASN A 729 23.68 -19.67 24.70
CA ASN A 729 24.27 -18.65 23.83
C ASN A 729 24.57 -19.20 22.42
N ILE A 730 25.13 -20.42 22.33
CA ILE A 730 25.43 -21.12 21.09
C ILE A 730 24.13 -21.46 20.36
N ASN A 731 23.11 -21.93 21.08
CA ASN A 731 21.80 -22.25 20.53
C ASN A 731 21.11 -20.99 19.96
N ILE A 732 21.02 -19.90 20.73
CA ILE A 732 20.48 -18.61 20.28
C ILE A 732 21.24 -18.10 19.06
N ARG A 733 22.57 -18.13 19.11
CA ARG A 733 23.40 -17.66 18.00
C ARG A 733 23.15 -18.48 16.73
N ASP A 734 23.30 -19.79 16.79
CA ASP A 734 23.30 -20.65 15.60
C ASP A 734 21.88 -20.88 15.06
N ASN A 735 20.88 -21.10 15.92
CA ASN A 735 19.52 -21.48 15.52
C ASN A 735 18.57 -20.29 15.35
N LEU A 736 18.84 -19.15 15.99
CA LEU A 736 18.02 -17.94 15.90
C LEU A 736 18.74 -16.81 15.17
N TYR A 737 19.79 -16.24 15.77
CA TYR A 737 20.45 -15.04 15.24
C TYR A 737 20.96 -15.25 13.81
N CYS A 738 21.73 -16.32 13.56
CA CYS A 738 22.26 -16.63 12.24
C CYS A 738 21.15 -16.89 11.20
N SER A 739 20.08 -17.59 11.59
CA SER A 739 18.95 -17.88 10.72
C SER A 739 18.18 -16.62 10.31
N ILE A 740 17.96 -15.70 11.25
CA ILE A 740 17.29 -14.42 11.00
C ILE A 740 18.19 -13.48 10.22
N LYS A 741 19.49 -13.42 10.54
CA LYS A 741 20.45 -12.60 9.81
C LYS A 741 20.53 -13.02 8.33
N LEU A 742 20.61 -14.31 8.04
CA LEU A 742 20.54 -14.80 6.66
C LEU A 742 19.22 -14.44 5.99
N ALA A 743 18.09 -14.53 6.70
CA ALA A 743 16.79 -14.14 6.15
C ALA A 743 16.74 -12.65 5.78
N LEU A 744 17.21 -11.77 6.67
CA LEU A 744 17.26 -10.32 6.43
C LEU A 744 18.22 -9.94 5.29
N LEU A 745 19.42 -10.54 5.25
CA LEU A 745 20.39 -10.33 4.17
C LEU A 745 19.87 -10.84 2.83
N SER A 746 19.17 -11.97 2.83
CA SER A 746 18.56 -12.52 1.61
C SER A 746 17.43 -11.62 1.11
N GLN A 747 16.61 -11.09 2.03
CA GLN A 747 15.55 -10.14 1.71
C GLN A 747 16.12 -8.84 1.11
N SER A 748 17.19 -8.27 1.68
CA SER A 748 17.81 -7.05 1.15
C SER A 748 18.56 -7.26 -0.18
N SER A 749 18.96 -8.49 -0.48
CA SER A 749 19.74 -8.85 -1.69
C SER A 749 18.89 -9.53 -2.77
N CYS A 750 17.57 -9.64 -2.59
CA CYS A 750 16.64 -10.36 -3.48
C CYS A 750 17.05 -11.82 -3.77
N ILE A 751 17.67 -12.50 -2.79
CA ILE A 751 18.08 -13.90 -2.89
C ILE A 751 16.98 -14.78 -2.32
N HIS A 752 16.59 -15.84 -3.04
CA HIS A 752 15.60 -16.78 -2.50
C HIS A 752 16.21 -17.57 -1.34
N TYR A 753 15.61 -17.45 -0.15
CA TYR A 753 16.09 -18.05 1.08
C TYR A 753 15.19 -19.18 1.56
N THR A 754 15.70 -20.41 1.53
CA THR A 754 15.04 -21.57 2.12
C THR A 754 15.65 -21.89 3.48
N TYR A 755 14.86 -21.76 4.55
CA TYR A 755 15.24 -22.17 5.89
C TYR A 755 14.63 -23.52 6.25
N ILE A 756 15.47 -24.45 6.70
CA ILE A 756 15.03 -25.76 7.18
C ILE A 756 14.94 -25.76 8.70
N GLY A 757 13.74 -25.48 9.19
CA GLY A 757 13.32 -25.48 10.59
C GLY A 757 13.01 -26.87 11.15
N THR A 758 12.35 -26.91 12.31
CA THR A 758 11.91 -28.15 12.96
C THR A 758 10.48 -27.98 13.43
N ALA A 759 9.56 -28.86 13.09
CA ALA A 759 8.18 -28.80 13.58
C ALA A 759 8.00 -29.34 15.01
N GLY A 760 9.10 -29.75 15.67
CA GLY A 760 9.13 -30.22 17.05
C GLY A 760 8.89 -29.12 18.10
N MET A 761 8.00 -28.17 17.80
CA MET A 761 7.70 -26.96 18.56
C MET A 761 6.23 -26.89 19.01
N PHE A 762 5.51 -28.01 18.92
CA PHE A 762 4.10 -28.11 19.32
C PHE A 762 3.88 -29.18 20.40
N ASN A 763 3.02 -28.89 21.37
CA ASN A 763 2.62 -29.84 22.40
C ASN A 763 1.77 -30.97 21.79
N TYR A 764 1.77 -32.13 22.45
CA TYR A 764 0.78 -33.15 22.17
C TYR A 764 -0.62 -32.61 22.55
N ASP A 765 -1.55 -32.67 21.61
CA ASP A 765 -2.92 -32.20 21.79
C ASP A 765 -3.89 -33.32 21.35
N PRO A 766 -4.68 -33.91 22.28
CA PRO A 766 -5.62 -34.99 21.97
C PRO A 766 -6.69 -34.62 20.92
N ASP A 767 -7.11 -33.36 20.86
CA ASP A 767 -8.17 -32.89 19.96
C ASP A 767 -7.62 -32.63 18.55
N LYS A 768 -6.36 -32.21 18.47
CA LYS A 768 -5.55 -32.20 17.24
C LYS A 768 -4.99 -33.57 16.88
N ASN A 769 -5.54 -34.63 17.47
CA ASN A 769 -5.17 -36.02 17.24
C ASN A 769 -6.38 -36.89 16.90
N GLN A 770 -7.44 -36.30 16.33
CA GLN A 770 -8.63 -37.00 15.87
C GLN A 770 -8.68 -37.04 14.34
N VAL A 771 -9.40 -38.02 13.82
CA VAL A 771 -9.80 -38.04 12.41
C VAL A 771 -11.06 -37.19 12.32
N ASP A 772 -11.06 -36.16 11.48
CA ASP A 772 -12.24 -35.35 11.23
C ASP A 772 -13.34 -36.17 10.53
N GLY A 773 -14.55 -35.63 10.46
CA GLY A 773 -15.71 -36.32 9.87
C GLY A 773 -15.56 -36.72 8.40
N ASN A 774 -14.46 -36.31 7.73
CA ASN A 774 -14.14 -36.62 6.34
C ASN A 774 -13.03 -37.68 6.20
N GLY A 775 -12.54 -38.26 7.31
CA GLY A 775 -11.46 -39.26 7.26
C GLY A 775 -10.06 -38.64 7.23
N GLU A 776 -9.90 -37.33 7.42
CA GLU A 776 -8.62 -36.64 7.41
C GLU A 776 -8.16 -36.30 8.84
N TRP A 777 -6.85 -36.36 9.10
CA TRP A 777 -6.34 -36.08 10.43
C TRP A 777 -6.34 -34.58 10.74
N SER A 778 -6.89 -34.18 11.89
CA SER A 778 -6.63 -32.87 12.46
C SER A 778 -5.16 -32.80 12.89
N GLY A 779 -4.46 -31.73 12.56
CA GLY A 779 -3.04 -31.55 12.87
C GLY A 779 -2.68 -30.06 12.89
N PHE A 780 -1.52 -29.71 13.42
CA PHE A 780 -1.05 -28.33 13.43
C PHE A 780 -0.76 -27.85 12.02
N ASP A 781 -1.45 -26.80 11.58
CA ASP A 781 -1.22 -26.15 10.30
C ASP A 781 -0.14 -25.06 10.39
N GLU A 782 0.09 -24.38 9.27
CA GLU A 782 1.12 -23.35 9.16
C GLU A 782 0.77 -22.01 9.80
N GLU A 783 -0.50 -21.77 10.16
CA GLU A 783 -0.96 -20.54 10.81
C GLU A 783 -0.83 -20.63 12.34
N GLN A 784 -0.81 -21.84 12.90
CA GLN A 784 -0.70 -22.03 14.34
C GLN A 784 0.69 -21.66 14.89
N LEU A 785 0.66 -20.90 16.00
CA LEU A 785 1.86 -20.47 16.71
C LEU A 785 2.49 -21.62 17.53
N PRO A 786 3.83 -21.65 17.66
CA PRO A 786 4.53 -22.64 18.47
C PRO A 786 4.10 -22.56 19.93
N ASN A 787 3.85 -23.71 20.56
CA ASN A 787 3.38 -23.79 21.95
C ASN A 787 4.17 -24.79 22.84
N PHE A 788 5.17 -25.50 22.30
CA PHE A 788 6.05 -26.37 23.07
C PHE A 788 7.37 -25.66 23.42
N PHE A 789 7.48 -25.28 24.69
CA PHE A 789 8.65 -24.60 25.26
C PHE A 789 9.37 -25.48 26.30
N GLY A 790 9.19 -26.80 26.24
CA GLY A 790 9.68 -27.74 27.26
C GLY A 790 11.20 -27.92 27.29
N ASN A 791 11.95 -27.33 26.34
CA ASN A 791 13.40 -27.38 26.30
C ASN A 791 13.98 -26.18 25.50
N ASN A 792 15.22 -25.78 25.78
CA ASN A 792 15.87 -24.58 25.21
C ASN A 792 15.97 -24.61 23.68
N TYR A 793 16.20 -25.79 23.09
CA TYR A 793 16.26 -25.95 21.64
C TYR A 793 14.90 -25.63 20.98
N CYS A 794 13.81 -26.17 21.52
CA CYS A 794 12.46 -25.92 21.03
C CYS A 794 12.04 -24.46 21.22
N ILE A 795 12.42 -23.83 22.35
CA ILE A 795 12.20 -22.40 22.58
C ILE A 795 12.82 -21.57 21.47
N VAL A 796 14.12 -21.74 21.24
CA VAL A 796 14.85 -20.96 20.24
C VAL A 796 14.26 -21.19 18.85
N LYS A 797 14.01 -22.44 18.44
CA LYS A 797 13.44 -22.74 17.11
C LYS A 797 12.01 -22.23 16.95
N GLY A 798 11.19 -22.25 18.01
CA GLY A 798 9.84 -21.69 18.00
C GLY A 798 9.85 -20.18 17.80
N TYR A 799 10.73 -19.44 18.48
CA TYR A 799 10.88 -18.00 18.23
C TYR A 799 11.49 -17.71 16.86
N THR A 800 12.44 -18.52 16.37
CA THR A 800 12.95 -18.38 15.00
C THR A 800 11.83 -18.53 13.98
N ASP A 801 10.93 -19.50 14.16
CA ASP A 801 9.79 -19.73 13.26
C ASP A 801 8.80 -18.55 13.28
N ARG A 802 8.47 -18.03 14.47
CA ARG A 802 7.63 -16.83 14.60
C ARG A 802 8.25 -15.63 13.89
N LEU A 803 9.53 -15.36 14.14
CA LEU A 803 10.21 -14.23 13.51
C LEU A 803 10.31 -14.36 11.99
N LEU A 804 10.52 -15.56 11.45
CA LEU A 804 10.46 -15.78 10.01
C LEU A 804 9.04 -15.57 9.44
N ASN A 805 8.00 -15.92 10.19
CA ASN A 805 6.62 -15.58 9.83
C ASN A 805 6.37 -14.06 9.89
N ASP A 806 6.89 -13.36 10.90
CA ASP A 806 6.76 -11.91 11.02
C ASP A 806 7.51 -11.19 9.87
N ILE A 807 8.68 -11.68 9.46
CA ILE A 807 9.40 -11.17 8.29
C ILE A 807 8.59 -11.44 7.01
N ASN A 808 7.98 -12.63 6.89
CA ASN A 808 7.07 -12.94 5.77
C ASN A 808 5.82 -12.05 5.75
N ALA A 809 5.24 -11.72 6.92
CA ALA A 809 4.00 -10.95 7.04
C ALA A 809 4.20 -9.43 6.94
N SER A 810 5.36 -8.93 7.38
CA SER A 810 5.78 -7.53 7.19
C SER A 810 6.20 -7.24 5.75
N SER A 811 6.56 -8.29 4.99
CA SER A 811 6.69 -8.20 3.54
C SER A 811 5.29 -8.22 2.92
N LYS A 812 4.98 -7.30 2.00
CA LYS A 812 3.74 -7.41 1.21
C LYS A 812 3.71 -8.81 0.57
N GLN A 813 2.52 -9.41 0.45
CA GLN A 813 2.29 -10.83 0.11
C GLN A 813 3.04 -11.33 -1.14
N HIS A 814 3.58 -10.44 -1.99
CA HIS A 814 4.35 -10.74 -3.20
C HIS A 814 5.86 -10.37 -3.15
N ASP A 815 6.36 -9.78 -2.05
CA ASP A 815 7.75 -9.33 -1.91
C ASP A 815 8.60 -10.21 -0.97
N SER A 816 8.01 -11.20 -0.28
CA SER A 816 8.82 -12.12 0.52
C SER A 816 9.75 -12.96 -0.37
N HIS A 817 10.98 -13.18 0.07
CA HIS A 817 11.93 -14.12 -0.53
C HIS A 817 12.19 -15.36 0.34
N ILE A 818 11.40 -15.56 1.40
CA ILE A 818 11.67 -16.55 2.44
C ILE A 818 10.72 -17.74 2.32
N LEU A 819 11.28 -18.93 2.15
CA LEU A 819 10.63 -20.21 2.29
C LEU A 819 10.99 -20.82 3.65
N ASN A 820 10.04 -20.85 4.59
CA ASN A 820 10.23 -21.47 5.90
C ASN A 820 9.68 -22.90 5.90
N ILE A 821 10.57 -23.89 6.02
CA ILE A 821 10.23 -25.31 5.93
C ILE A 821 10.28 -25.95 7.31
N ARG A 822 9.16 -26.52 7.75
CA ARG A 822 9.07 -27.28 9.00
C ARG A 822 9.19 -28.77 8.69
N ILE A 823 10.34 -29.37 8.98
CA ILE A 823 10.50 -30.83 8.98
C ILE A 823 10.32 -31.41 10.37
N THR A 824 9.89 -32.67 10.47
CA THR A 824 9.79 -33.38 11.75
C THR A 824 10.38 -34.78 11.61
N MET A 825 11.13 -35.20 12.64
CA MET A 825 11.66 -36.56 12.80
C MET A 825 12.15 -37.19 11.47
N PRO A 826 13.20 -36.63 10.84
CA PRO A 826 13.57 -36.99 9.48
C PRO A 826 13.98 -38.48 9.37
N ILE A 827 13.41 -39.16 8.39
CA ILE A 827 13.75 -40.53 7.98
C ILE A 827 14.50 -40.47 6.65
N THR A 828 15.56 -41.25 6.53
CA THR A 828 16.39 -41.35 5.32
C THR A 828 16.80 -42.80 5.06
N ASP A 829 17.44 -43.07 3.94
CA ASP A 829 17.92 -44.38 3.52
C ASP A 829 19.43 -44.58 3.74
N ASP A 830 20.09 -43.69 4.50
CA ASP A 830 21.47 -43.89 4.95
C ASP A 830 21.55 -44.80 6.19
N LEU A 831 22.71 -45.45 6.35
CA LEU A 831 22.99 -46.38 7.44
C LEU A 831 23.62 -45.71 8.67
N SER A 832 23.58 -44.37 8.77
CA SER A 832 24.16 -43.65 9.89
C SER A 832 23.26 -43.73 11.12
N ASN A 833 23.88 -43.60 12.31
CA ASN A 833 23.15 -43.47 13.57
C ASN A 833 22.40 -42.13 13.69
N ARG A 834 22.37 -41.28 12.65
CA ARG A 834 21.51 -40.08 12.61
C ARG A 834 20.13 -40.39 12.02
N ASN A 835 20.03 -41.39 11.14
CA ASN A 835 18.77 -41.89 10.62
C ASN A 835 17.89 -42.44 11.75
N LEU A 836 16.64 -42.00 11.82
CA LEU A 836 15.70 -42.42 12.85
C LEU A 836 15.50 -43.94 12.87
N ILE A 837 15.37 -44.59 11.71
CA ILE A 837 15.15 -46.05 11.63
C ILE A 837 16.32 -46.80 12.29
N MET A 838 17.56 -46.38 12.01
CA MET A 838 18.75 -46.99 12.59
C MET A 838 18.83 -46.78 14.11
N LYS A 839 18.39 -45.61 14.61
CA LYS A 839 18.29 -45.36 16.06
C LYS A 839 17.25 -46.26 16.72
N LEU A 840 16.05 -46.32 16.13
CA LEU A 840 14.96 -47.16 16.64
C LEU A 840 15.39 -48.62 16.71
N ALA A 841 16.08 -49.12 15.69
CA ALA A 841 16.58 -50.49 15.67
C ALA A 841 17.60 -50.81 16.78
N GLY A 842 18.29 -49.79 17.30
CA GLY A 842 19.26 -49.94 18.40
C GLY A 842 18.65 -49.84 19.81
N TYR A 843 17.39 -49.42 19.94
CA TYR A 843 16.75 -49.26 21.26
C TYR A 843 16.06 -50.55 21.69
N LYS A 844 16.37 -51.01 22.93
CA LYS A 844 15.66 -52.15 23.56
C LYS A 844 14.23 -51.80 23.99
N THR A 845 13.98 -50.52 24.24
CA THR A 845 12.72 -50.02 24.76
C THR A 845 12.32 -48.75 24.03
N ILE A 846 11.09 -48.68 23.51
CA ILE A 846 10.59 -47.54 22.73
C ILE A 846 9.29 -46.97 23.30
N ASN A 847 9.14 -45.65 23.13
CA ASN A 847 7.88 -44.93 23.37
C ASN A 847 7.16 -44.80 22.02
N SER A 848 6.04 -45.48 21.86
CA SER A 848 5.33 -45.58 20.58
C SER A 848 4.07 -44.72 20.59
N VAL A 849 4.18 -43.54 19.98
CA VAL A 849 3.07 -42.59 19.81
C VAL A 849 2.98 -42.28 18.31
N ALA A 850 1.76 -42.24 17.79
CA ALA A 850 1.54 -41.89 16.39
C ALA A 850 1.94 -40.43 16.12
N ASN A 851 2.79 -40.21 15.11
CA ASN A 851 3.41 -38.92 14.84
C ASN A 851 3.52 -38.66 13.33
N SER A 852 3.74 -37.40 12.95
CA SER A 852 4.11 -37.01 11.58
C SER A 852 5.61 -37.20 11.37
N PHE A 853 6.01 -37.62 10.17
CA PHE A 853 7.42 -37.83 9.81
C PHE A 853 7.75 -37.22 8.46
N SER A 854 8.96 -36.68 8.35
CA SER A 854 9.53 -36.21 7.09
C SER A 854 10.42 -37.30 6.48
N VAL A 855 9.91 -38.06 5.52
CA VAL A 855 10.69 -39.08 4.79
C VAL A 855 11.46 -38.42 3.65
N LEU A 856 12.71 -38.01 3.95
CA LEU A 856 13.52 -37.11 3.13
C LEU A 856 13.70 -37.59 1.68
N PRO A 857 13.95 -38.87 1.36
CA PRO A 857 14.09 -39.30 -0.04
C PRO A 857 12.86 -39.01 -0.92
N THR A 858 11.67 -38.90 -0.32
CA THR A 858 10.44 -38.54 -1.04
C THR A 858 10.14 -37.04 -1.02
N LEU A 859 10.64 -36.32 -0.01
CA LEU A 859 10.33 -34.90 0.22
C LEU A 859 11.42 -33.94 -0.26
N LEU A 860 12.69 -34.35 -0.35
CA LEU A 860 13.78 -33.52 -0.86
C LEU A 860 13.57 -33.07 -2.32
N PRO A 861 13.07 -33.94 -3.25
CA PRO A 861 12.70 -33.48 -4.59
C PRO A 861 11.70 -32.33 -4.57
N ILE A 862 10.72 -32.41 -3.66
CA ILE A 862 9.65 -31.43 -3.53
C ILE A 862 10.19 -30.15 -2.91
N LEU A 863 10.96 -30.25 -1.83
CA LEU A 863 11.65 -29.12 -1.22
C LEU A 863 12.44 -28.34 -2.28
N LEU A 864 13.23 -29.04 -3.10
CA LEU A 864 14.07 -28.39 -4.10
C LEU A 864 13.28 -27.85 -5.29
N ASP A 865 12.16 -28.47 -5.66
CA ASP A 865 11.23 -27.90 -6.64
C ASP A 865 10.56 -26.62 -6.09
N MET A 866 10.15 -26.61 -4.81
CA MET A 866 9.63 -25.41 -4.14
C MET A 866 10.67 -24.29 -4.08
N THR A 867 11.92 -24.62 -3.69
CA THR A 867 13.05 -23.69 -3.67
C THR A 867 13.34 -23.15 -5.07
N LYS A 868 13.33 -24.02 -6.10
CA LYS A 868 13.56 -23.64 -7.50
C LYS A 868 12.45 -22.73 -8.04
N LYS A 869 11.20 -23.00 -7.66
CA LYS A 869 10.02 -22.17 -7.96
C LYS A 869 9.94 -20.90 -7.11
N LYS A 870 10.91 -20.70 -6.21
CA LYS A 870 10.99 -19.57 -5.28
C LYS A 870 9.71 -19.37 -4.45
N LEU A 871 9.03 -20.45 -4.07
CA LEU A 871 7.81 -20.37 -3.24
C LEU A 871 8.14 -19.74 -1.88
N THR A 872 7.25 -18.94 -1.32
CA THR A 872 7.49 -18.23 -0.05
C THR A 872 6.42 -18.55 1.00
N GLY A 873 6.71 -18.18 2.25
CA GLY A 873 5.88 -18.49 3.41
C GLY A 873 6.27 -19.80 4.10
N THR A 874 5.44 -20.22 5.06
CA THR A 874 5.69 -21.41 5.89
C THR A 874 4.98 -22.64 5.34
N TYR A 875 5.64 -23.79 5.39
CA TYR A 875 5.12 -25.11 4.98
C TYR A 875 5.55 -26.22 5.94
N ASN A 876 4.60 -27.07 6.33
CA ASN A 876 4.87 -28.34 6.99
C ASN A 876 5.33 -29.38 5.96
N LEU A 877 6.63 -29.66 5.90
CA LEU A 877 7.22 -30.61 4.95
C LEU A 877 7.31 -32.01 5.59
N CYS A 878 6.16 -32.67 5.71
CA CYS A 878 6.05 -34.08 6.12
C CYS A 878 5.16 -34.88 5.17
N ASN A 879 5.29 -36.21 5.19
CA ASN A 879 4.44 -37.08 4.38
C ASN A 879 3.02 -37.10 4.95
N PRO A 880 1.96 -37.21 4.11
CA PRO A 880 0.59 -37.35 4.57
C PRO A 880 0.41 -38.57 5.47
N GLY A 881 -0.40 -38.40 6.52
CA GLY A 881 -0.73 -39.43 7.50
C GLY A 881 0.24 -39.55 8.66
N ILE A 882 0.03 -40.59 9.46
CA ILE A 882 0.78 -40.87 10.68
C ILE A 882 1.26 -42.32 10.72
N ILE A 883 2.31 -42.56 11.49
CA ILE A 883 2.84 -43.90 11.77
C ILE A 883 3.41 -43.91 13.19
N ASN A 884 3.42 -45.07 13.84
CA ASN A 884 3.94 -45.23 15.19
C ASN A 884 5.35 -45.85 15.11
N HIS A 885 6.18 -45.69 16.14
CA HIS A 885 7.50 -46.33 16.17
C HIS A 885 7.42 -47.87 16.09
N ASP A 886 6.40 -48.48 16.71
CA ASP A 886 6.17 -49.93 16.59
C ASP A 886 5.95 -50.36 15.15
N GLU A 887 5.13 -49.61 14.39
CA GLU A 887 4.84 -49.93 13.00
C GLU A 887 6.10 -49.82 12.13
N ILE A 888 6.96 -48.81 12.38
CA ILE A 888 8.26 -48.70 11.70
C ILE A 888 9.15 -49.91 12.01
N LEU A 889 9.22 -50.34 13.28
CA LEU A 889 10.04 -51.48 13.67
C LEU A 889 9.47 -52.82 13.16
N MET A 890 8.15 -52.96 13.06
CA MET A 890 7.52 -54.10 12.40
C MET A 890 7.92 -54.19 10.92
N LEU A 891 7.84 -53.07 10.19
CA LEU A 891 8.29 -53.01 8.80
C LEU A 891 9.80 -53.29 8.68
N TYR A 892 10.61 -52.78 9.60
CA TYR A 892 12.05 -53.08 9.64
C TYR A 892 12.31 -54.57 9.91
N LYS A 893 11.55 -55.20 10.81
CA LYS A 893 11.65 -56.63 11.11
C LYS A 893 11.29 -57.49 9.88
N GLU A 894 10.27 -57.08 9.14
CA GLU A 894 9.82 -57.76 7.94
C GLU A 894 10.80 -57.63 6.77
N ILE A 895 11.36 -56.42 6.56
CA ILE A 895 12.12 -56.09 5.34
C ILE A 895 13.64 -56.23 5.54
N ILE A 896 14.16 -56.00 6.75
CA ILE A 896 15.60 -55.86 7.01
C ILE A 896 16.16 -56.96 7.91
N ASP A 897 15.57 -57.17 9.08
CA ASP A 897 16.14 -58.03 10.12
C ASP A 897 15.05 -58.68 10.97
N SER A 898 14.74 -59.93 10.65
CA SER A 898 13.71 -60.71 11.34
C SER A 898 14.05 -61.03 12.81
N THR A 899 15.30 -60.81 13.24
CA THR A 899 15.78 -61.16 14.59
C THR A 899 15.59 -60.06 15.62
N ILE A 900 15.27 -58.83 15.19
CA ILE A 900 15.12 -57.68 16.08
C ILE A 900 13.98 -57.88 17.10
N GLN A 901 14.24 -57.45 18.34
CA GLN A 901 13.29 -57.45 19.44
C GLN A 901 13.33 -56.10 20.18
N TRP A 902 12.15 -55.62 20.59
CA TRP A 902 12.00 -54.40 21.38
C TRP A 902 10.80 -54.52 22.34
N ASN A 903 10.79 -53.68 23.37
CA ASN A 903 9.67 -53.54 24.31
C ASN A 903 9.02 -52.15 24.18
N THR A 904 7.70 -52.08 24.23
CA THR A 904 6.95 -50.82 24.13
C THR A 904 6.48 -50.34 25.50
N ILE A 905 6.70 -49.07 25.82
CA ILE A 905 6.24 -48.46 27.09
C ILE A 905 4.82 -47.92 26.90
N THR A 906 3.88 -48.36 27.73
CA THR A 906 2.49 -47.82 27.80
C THR A 906 2.38 -46.58 28.68
N THR A 907 1.39 -45.73 28.43
CA THR A 907 1.15 -44.40 29.02
C THR A 907 1.18 -44.38 30.55
N THR A 908 0.77 -45.47 31.21
CA THR A 908 0.76 -45.61 32.68
C THR A 908 2.18 -45.67 33.27
N GLN A 909 3.20 -46.09 32.51
CA GLN A 909 4.60 -46.11 32.94
C GLN A 909 5.33 -44.78 32.69
N GLN A 910 4.76 -43.87 31.88
CA GLN A 910 5.35 -42.56 31.59
C GLN A 910 5.32 -41.59 32.78
N GLN A 911 4.37 -41.76 33.71
CA GLN A 911 4.26 -40.94 34.92
C GLN A 911 5.21 -41.40 36.06
N LEU A 912 5.81 -42.59 35.97
CA LEU A 912 6.50 -43.27 37.08
C LEU A 912 8.03 -43.35 36.98
N ARG A 913 8.68 -42.75 35.98
CA ARG A 913 10.17 -42.77 35.88
C ARG A 913 10.76 -41.38 35.74
N GLN A 914 11.30 -40.87 36.85
CA GLN A 914 12.41 -39.91 36.85
C GLN A 914 13.71 -40.70 37.04
N GLU A 915 14.30 -41.26 35.98
CA GLU A 915 15.70 -41.72 36.06
C GLU A 915 16.49 -41.44 34.76
N PRO A 916 17.78 -41.07 34.88
CA PRO A 916 18.65 -40.82 33.75
C PRO A 916 19.28 -42.12 33.24
N THR A 917 19.80 -42.08 32.00
CA THR A 917 20.51 -43.13 31.23
C THR A 917 19.67 -43.95 30.24
N ASN A 918 20.07 -43.89 28.96
CA ASN A 918 19.67 -44.73 27.81
C ASN A 918 18.17 -44.95 27.54
N SER A 919 17.30 -44.03 27.97
CA SER A 919 15.88 -44.00 27.59
C SER A 919 15.55 -42.70 26.86
N MET A 920 14.61 -42.76 25.92
CA MET A 920 14.21 -41.62 25.07
C MET A 920 13.22 -40.70 25.82
N THR A 921 13.57 -40.31 27.05
CA THR A 921 12.68 -39.68 28.06
C THR A 921 12.91 -38.17 28.25
N ALA A 922 13.69 -37.50 27.39
CA ALA A 922 13.58 -36.05 27.27
C ALA A 922 12.19 -35.72 26.71
N LEU A 923 11.49 -34.71 27.29
CA LEU A 923 10.20 -34.21 26.79
C LEU A 923 10.36 -33.88 25.30
N LYS A 924 9.83 -34.75 24.42
CA LYS A 924 9.86 -34.59 22.96
C LYS A 924 8.48 -34.21 22.48
N SER A 925 8.43 -33.25 21.56
CA SER A 925 7.25 -32.87 20.78
C SER A 925 6.72 -34.10 20.03
N ASN A 926 5.58 -34.62 20.47
CA ASN A 926 4.84 -35.67 19.77
C ASN A 926 3.57 -35.03 19.22
N ASN A 927 3.58 -34.60 17.97
CA ASN A 927 2.55 -33.75 17.41
C ASN A 927 2.27 -34.11 15.96
N ARG A 928 1.01 -33.99 15.54
CA ARG A 928 0.60 -34.20 14.16
C ARG A 928 0.62 -32.88 13.42
N LEU A 929 1.06 -32.90 12.17
CA LEU A 929 1.08 -31.73 11.30
C LEU A 929 0.05 -31.91 10.17
N SER A 930 -0.65 -30.83 9.85
CA SER A 930 -1.47 -30.77 8.65
C SER A 930 -0.56 -30.71 7.42
N THR A 931 -0.89 -31.52 6.41
CA THR A 931 -0.20 -31.52 5.11
C THR A 931 -1.09 -30.98 3.99
N LYS A 932 -2.30 -30.48 4.30
CA LYS A 932 -3.28 -30.01 3.30
C LYS A 932 -2.67 -28.98 2.35
N LYS A 933 -1.96 -27.99 2.88
CA LYS A 933 -1.28 -26.94 2.08
C LYS A 933 -0.23 -27.53 1.13
N LEU A 934 0.55 -28.50 1.59
CA LEU A 934 1.58 -29.16 0.78
C LEU A 934 0.95 -30.08 -0.29
N GLN A 935 -0.10 -30.83 0.08
CA GLN A 935 -0.80 -31.75 -0.83
C GLN A 935 -1.56 -31.02 -1.94
N LEU A 936 -2.05 -29.80 -1.69
CA LEU A 936 -2.65 -28.95 -2.73
C LEU A 936 -1.65 -28.61 -3.84
N LEU A 937 -0.37 -28.41 -3.50
CA LEU A 937 0.70 -28.12 -4.46
C LEU A 937 1.30 -29.39 -5.07
N TYR A 938 1.38 -30.46 -4.29
CA TYR A 938 2.02 -31.72 -4.65
C TYR A 938 1.11 -32.90 -4.27
N PRO A 939 0.07 -33.19 -5.06
CA PRO A 939 -0.89 -34.25 -4.74
C PRO A 939 -0.28 -35.65 -4.79
N GLN A 940 0.90 -35.80 -5.42
CA GLN A 940 1.58 -37.07 -5.63
C GLN A 940 2.45 -37.50 -4.43
N ILE A 941 2.45 -36.76 -3.32
CA ILE A 941 3.27 -37.13 -2.15
C ILE A 941 2.76 -38.46 -1.58
N PRO A 942 3.64 -39.48 -1.45
CA PRO A 942 3.24 -40.75 -0.88
C PRO A 942 2.91 -40.61 0.60
N HIS A 943 1.88 -41.33 1.03
CA HIS A 943 1.54 -41.48 2.45
C HIS A 943 2.75 -42.01 3.24
N VAL A 944 2.91 -41.56 4.49
CA VAL A 944 4.10 -41.81 5.31
C VAL A 944 4.48 -43.29 5.39
N LYS A 945 3.50 -44.20 5.58
CA LYS A 945 3.74 -45.66 5.60
C LYS A 945 4.37 -46.18 4.30
N GLN A 946 3.86 -45.74 3.15
CA GLN A 946 4.39 -46.15 1.84
C GLN A 946 5.80 -45.60 1.63
N ALA A 947 6.04 -44.34 2.01
CA ALA A 947 7.35 -43.72 1.95
C ALA A 947 8.39 -44.44 2.83
N VAL A 948 8.00 -44.86 4.05
CA VAL A 948 8.86 -45.65 4.96
C VAL A 948 9.20 -47.02 4.35
N ILE A 949 8.24 -47.71 3.75
CA ILE A 949 8.48 -49.00 3.06
C ILE A 949 9.52 -48.84 1.94
N GLN A 950 9.37 -47.80 1.09
CA GLN A 950 10.33 -47.52 0.02
C GLN A 950 11.74 -47.26 0.56
N VAL A 951 11.86 -46.53 1.68
CA VAL A 951 13.15 -46.29 2.33
C VAL A 951 13.75 -47.57 2.89
N LEU A 952 12.96 -48.41 3.55
CA LEU A 952 13.43 -49.70 4.07
C LEU A 952 13.92 -50.61 2.94
N GLN A 953 13.22 -50.68 1.81
CA GLN A 953 13.69 -51.43 0.64
C GLN A 953 15.06 -50.92 0.14
N LYS A 954 15.29 -49.60 0.10
CA LYS A 954 16.60 -49.02 -0.24
C LYS A 954 17.68 -49.37 0.79
N ILE A 955 17.34 -49.35 2.09
CA ILE A 955 18.24 -49.78 3.17
C ILE A 955 18.62 -51.26 3.02
N ALA A 956 17.66 -52.13 2.67
CA ALA A 956 17.88 -53.56 2.44
C ALA A 956 18.93 -53.78 1.35
N ILE A 957 18.75 -53.12 0.20
CA ILE A 957 19.68 -53.18 -0.94
C ILE A 957 21.07 -52.67 -0.53
N LYS A 958 21.15 -51.54 0.18
CA LYS A 958 22.43 -50.99 0.66
C LYS A 958 23.14 -51.93 1.63
N LYS A 959 22.41 -52.59 2.53
CA LYS A 959 22.99 -53.61 3.44
C LYS A 959 23.49 -54.83 2.68
N GLN A 960 22.73 -55.34 1.70
CA GLN A 960 23.15 -56.45 0.86
C GLN A 960 24.43 -56.11 0.09
N ASN A 961 24.49 -54.98 -0.59
CA ASN A 961 25.67 -54.55 -1.36
C ASN A 961 26.92 -54.35 -0.47
N LYS A 962 26.75 -53.89 0.78
CA LYS A 962 27.85 -53.74 1.74
C LYS A 962 28.37 -55.08 2.28
N ILE A 963 27.53 -56.11 2.28
CA ILE A 963 27.91 -57.50 2.59
C ILE A 963 28.58 -58.16 1.37
N SER A 964 28.32 -57.68 0.14
CA SER A 964 28.97 -58.19 -1.08
C SER A 964 30.33 -57.55 -1.39
N LEU A 965 30.64 -56.40 -0.78
CA LEU A 965 31.89 -55.63 -0.95
C LEU A 965 32.90 -55.83 0.21
N ASN A 966 32.48 -56.47 1.28
CA ASN A 966 33.31 -56.98 2.38
C ASN A 966 33.42 -58.50 2.28
#